data_AF-E6L0M0-F1
#
_entry.id   AF-E6L0M0-F1
#
_cell.length_a   1.000
_cell.length_b   1.000
_cell.length_c   1.000
_cell.angle_alpha   90.00
_cell.angle_beta   90.00
_cell.angle_gamma   90.00
#
_symmetry.space_group_name_H-M   'P 1'
#
loop_
_entity.id
_entity.type
_entity.pdbx_description
1 polymer ?
#
loop_
_entity_poly.entity_id
_entity_poly.type
_entity_poly.pdbx_seq_one_letter_code
_entity_poly.pdbx_strand_id
1 'polypeptide(L)'
;MSLTMFNTKSLFPTPLENLRFFTQLCDLPIKENKKELDDIVYNKTIHPNKLKRIVNEIWHDNVKEVFPDEIVKTTSDAIIHHFRSYLDLVGEVPVDGLDRKKLQLILILFYFSAVTHQFLIQCVPEKYFFPNIESLIDHKKNSVKTILIHLKENNHLWQEYIKTLDRDGKNKLGRWERGEYLFSYQELKSLGDKSEEWKKIKFWLFIARIFDAIRKEELSDLFFFSLQKFHQLYQNKGANTASSISYYSLLSAIVKIQQVTNQKLAQQVATDYGQLRFEHLSLDKLKTSEAKDLAWRELTVLRAIVKNYGELENQKYHWDWLQARWLLLSGNLEKAVEMYKQAVDNALFRAGKTLKHIVQEAIVASAFLEKKDKLSQRKLLSHLKNAAILFNYELPSINSDTEKINHKEMIADWEVDMWARAFGQVFPRQGWFNGTDYPLLKPRSISLSTFDYESIKPDYKNPNRIVSIADGTKRMPQLVYFCWRWGERAISKEKENDIFKIIKKLLDNNADVNALSSENESALLFALETLNVLALPCVKQNRRLFDLLIQYSHTPKTINSQTSKKQKYPLRLAVETGRADVVQKILEMGAKPDMVNFEKLTPLYFCMSMFDQLTNPQKIKTLIEESYPLDNQQAQLQQEYFRRNSEKAFYSWQKSTDNLEIEEIIKSVSVEVTQKQLEKYSSEEELLKIVQLLLDAGADPNYKHDVQHIRGYTPLMLAIELNNNLVFEAMKKAGGDTSITYDYYDGKKWCKGSCADIKSYYSSQDIEL
;
A
#
# COMPACT_ATOMS: atom_id res chain seq x y z
N MET A 1 24.03 5.74 -31.17
CA MET A 1 23.48 6.62 -30.12
C MET A 1 24.13 6.19 -28.82
N SER A 2 24.92 7.05 -28.17
CA SER A 2 25.40 6.78 -26.82
C SER A 2 24.19 6.57 -25.91
N LEU A 3 24.09 5.40 -25.28
CA LEU A 3 23.15 5.17 -24.19
C LEU A 3 23.62 6.04 -23.04
N THR A 4 23.13 7.27 -22.94
CA THR A 4 23.24 8.01 -21.70
C THR A 4 22.29 7.36 -20.72
N MET A 5 22.86 6.70 -19.71
CA MET A 5 22.18 5.87 -18.71
C MET A 5 20.87 6.50 -18.19
N PHE A 6 20.76 7.83 -18.15
CA PHE A 6 19.50 8.53 -17.87
C PHE A 6 19.43 9.92 -18.52
N ASN A 7 18.44 10.17 -19.39
CA ASN A 7 18.18 11.49 -19.98
C ASN A 7 16.90 12.10 -19.38
N THR A 8 16.91 12.55 -18.11
CA THR A 8 15.68 13.06 -17.45
C THR A 8 15.86 14.19 -16.40
N LYS A 9 14.73 14.71 -15.89
CA LYS A 9 14.58 15.93 -15.05
C LYS A 9 14.61 15.74 -13.51
N SER A 10 14.57 14.52 -12.96
CA SER A 10 14.65 14.25 -11.50
C SER A 10 16.06 13.83 -11.04
N LEU A 11 16.36 13.95 -9.74
CA LEU A 11 17.66 13.54 -9.18
C LEU A 11 17.73 12.02 -9.03
N PHE A 12 16.88 11.44 -8.19
CA PHE A 12 16.67 9.99 -8.25
C PHE A 12 15.92 9.64 -9.55
N PRO A 13 16.37 8.62 -10.29
CA PRO A 13 15.56 8.02 -11.35
C PRO A 13 14.20 7.56 -10.81
N THR A 14 13.15 7.71 -11.60
CA THR A 14 11.85 7.08 -11.29
C THR A 14 11.91 5.56 -11.48
N PRO A 15 10.98 4.77 -10.91
CA PRO A 15 10.90 3.33 -11.14
C PRO A 15 10.80 2.98 -12.63
N LEU A 16 10.08 3.79 -13.41
CA LEU A 16 9.91 3.57 -14.84
C LEU A 16 11.18 3.86 -15.64
N GLU A 17 12.00 4.82 -15.22
CA GLU A 17 13.33 5.03 -15.78
C GLU A 17 14.24 3.82 -15.54
N ASN A 18 14.27 3.31 -14.30
CA ASN A 18 15.03 2.11 -13.96
C ASN A 18 14.54 0.90 -14.76
N LEU A 19 13.22 0.72 -14.89
CA LEU A 19 12.61 -0.36 -15.66
C LEU A 19 12.94 -0.25 -17.15
N ARG A 20 12.88 0.96 -17.73
CA ARG A 20 13.24 1.22 -19.12
C ARG A 20 14.71 0.88 -19.39
N PHE A 21 15.61 1.32 -18.52
CA PHE A 21 17.03 1.02 -18.62
C PHE A 21 17.27 -0.50 -18.53
N PHE A 22 16.66 -1.17 -17.55
CA PHE A 22 16.72 -2.62 -17.42
C PHE A 22 16.19 -3.36 -18.66
N THR A 23 15.08 -2.90 -19.24
CA THR A 23 14.48 -3.46 -20.46
C THR A 23 15.43 -3.35 -21.65
N GLN A 24 16.14 -2.21 -21.79
CA GLN A 24 17.16 -2.01 -22.82
C GLN A 24 18.36 -2.93 -22.63
N LEU A 25 18.85 -3.09 -21.39
CA LEU A 25 19.92 -4.03 -21.07
C LEU A 25 19.53 -5.49 -21.37
N CYS A 26 18.25 -5.84 -21.25
CA CYS A 26 17.74 -7.18 -21.52
C CYS A 26 17.36 -7.42 -22.99
N ASP A 27 17.18 -6.36 -23.79
CA ASP A 27 16.64 -6.40 -25.16
C ASP A 27 15.26 -7.09 -25.25
N LEU A 28 14.44 -6.91 -24.20
CA LEU A 28 13.10 -7.49 -24.16
C LEU A 28 12.14 -6.70 -25.06
N PRO A 29 11.24 -7.38 -25.81
CA PRO A 29 10.25 -6.71 -26.63
C PRO A 29 9.17 -6.07 -25.76
N ILE A 30 8.76 -4.85 -26.12
CA ILE A 30 7.65 -4.14 -25.48
C ILE A 30 6.43 -4.32 -26.39
N LYS A 31 5.51 -5.22 -26.00
CA LYS A 31 4.38 -5.68 -26.85
C LYS A 31 3.36 -4.58 -27.17
N GLU A 32 3.12 -3.64 -26.26
CA GLU A 32 2.25 -2.48 -26.46
C GLU A 32 3.10 -1.21 -26.59
N ASN A 33 3.02 -0.56 -27.76
CA ASN A 33 3.62 0.73 -28.12
C ASN A 33 4.75 1.21 -27.19
N LYS A 34 6.01 1.00 -27.58
CA LYS A 34 7.21 1.65 -26.99
C LYS A 34 6.99 3.13 -26.63
N LYS A 35 6.14 3.81 -27.41
CA LYS A 35 5.65 5.17 -27.20
C LYS A 35 4.93 5.38 -25.85
N GLU A 36 4.08 4.46 -25.39
CA GLU A 36 3.39 4.60 -24.10
C GLU A 36 4.36 4.56 -22.92
N LEU A 37 5.33 3.63 -22.91
CA LEU A 37 6.38 3.63 -21.88
C LEU A 37 7.19 4.92 -21.96
N ASP A 38 7.66 5.32 -23.14
CA ASP A 38 8.41 6.56 -23.32
C ASP A 38 7.60 7.82 -22.90
N ASP A 39 6.27 7.82 -23.08
CA ASP A 39 5.37 8.90 -22.68
C ASP A 39 5.17 8.97 -21.15
N ILE A 40 5.23 7.84 -20.44
CA ILE A 40 5.00 7.76 -18.99
C ILE A 40 6.27 7.62 -18.16
N VAL A 41 7.44 7.40 -18.75
CA VAL A 41 8.72 7.17 -18.04
C VAL A 41 9.06 8.29 -17.05
N TYR A 42 8.58 9.50 -17.30
CA TYR A 42 8.81 10.66 -16.45
C TYR A 42 7.71 10.88 -15.40
N ASN A 43 6.73 9.99 -15.32
CA ASN A 43 5.65 10.09 -14.35
C ASN A 43 6.15 9.81 -12.93
N LYS A 44 6.18 10.86 -12.10
CA LYS A 44 6.63 10.82 -10.71
C LYS A 44 5.57 10.32 -9.71
N THR A 45 4.35 10.08 -10.16
CA THR A 45 3.20 9.68 -9.31
C THR A 45 2.43 8.51 -9.93
N ILE A 46 3.16 7.55 -10.53
CA ILE A 46 2.54 6.32 -11.03
C ILE A 46 1.94 5.51 -9.87
N HIS A 47 0.73 4.99 -10.07
CA HIS A 47 0.08 4.12 -9.09
C HIS A 47 0.79 2.74 -9.01
N PRO A 48 1.02 2.17 -7.82
CA PRO A 48 1.74 0.89 -7.68
C PRO A 48 1.15 -0.28 -8.46
N ASN A 49 -0.18 -0.41 -8.54
CA ASN A 49 -0.81 -1.47 -9.34
C ASN A 49 -0.47 -1.33 -10.83
N LYS A 50 -0.43 -0.09 -11.36
CA LYS A 50 -0.02 0.16 -12.75
C LYS A 50 1.45 -0.17 -12.94
N LEU A 51 2.32 0.18 -11.98
CA LEU A 51 3.73 -0.18 -12.02
C LEU A 51 3.93 -1.70 -12.03
N LYS A 52 3.27 -2.44 -11.11
CA LYS A 52 3.32 -3.90 -11.04
C LYS A 52 2.88 -4.55 -12.36
N ARG A 53 1.81 -4.03 -12.96
CA ARG A 53 1.31 -4.53 -14.25
C ARG A 53 2.34 -4.35 -15.37
N ILE A 54 2.91 -3.15 -15.52
CA ILE A 54 3.95 -2.86 -16.52
C ILE A 54 5.17 -3.75 -16.32
N VAL A 55 5.59 -3.96 -15.06
CA VAL A 55 6.69 -4.88 -14.72
C VAL A 55 6.39 -6.31 -15.19
N ASN A 56 5.18 -6.81 -14.94
CA ASN A 56 4.77 -8.15 -15.36
C ASN A 56 4.68 -8.28 -16.90
N GLU A 57 4.12 -7.28 -17.59
CA GLU A 57 4.04 -7.24 -19.05
C GLU A 57 5.44 -7.25 -19.70
N ILE A 58 6.40 -6.52 -19.12
CA ILE A 58 7.77 -6.42 -19.64
C ILE A 58 8.61 -7.65 -19.30
N TRP A 59 8.55 -8.12 -18.05
CA TRP A 59 9.37 -9.24 -17.59
C TRP A 59 8.65 -10.57 -17.79
N HIS A 60 7.67 -10.87 -16.92
CA HIS A 60 7.02 -12.17 -16.82
C HIS A 60 6.49 -12.67 -18.17
N ASP A 61 5.77 -11.83 -18.92
CA ASP A 61 5.16 -12.23 -20.20
C ASP A 61 6.14 -12.49 -21.34
N ASN A 62 7.37 -11.99 -21.21
CA ASN A 62 8.45 -12.32 -22.14
C ASN A 62 9.20 -13.56 -21.66
N VAL A 63 9.51 -13.68 -20.38
CA VAL A 63 10.43 -14.73 -19.91
C VAL A 63 9.76 -16.07 -19.61
N LYS A 64 8.44 -16.12 -19.40
CA LYS A 64 7.70 -17.33 -18.98
C LYS A 64 7.88 -18.55 -19.89
N GLU A 65 8.11 -18.35 -21.19
CA GLU A 65 8.33 -19.45 -22.14
C GLU A 65 9.81 -19.80 -22.36
N VAL A 66 10.72 -18.94 -21.89
CA VAL A 66 12.16 -18.99 -22.22
C VAL A 66 12.99 -19.52 -21.06
N PHE A 67 12.58 -19.25 -19.82
CA PHE A 67 13.31 -19.65 -18.61
C PHE A 67 12.55 -20.73 -17.83
N PRO A 68 13.21 -21.39 -16.85
CA PRO A 68 12.54 -22.28 -15.90
C PRO A 68 11.44 -21.57 -15.12
N ASP A 69 10.34 -22.25 -14.84
CA ASP A 69 9.17 -21.65 -14.17
C ASP A 69 9.52 -21.15 -12.76
N GLU A 70 10.40 -21.86 -12.06
CA GLU A 70 10.92 -21.46 -10.75
C GLU A 70 11.72 -20.16 -10.84
N ILE A 71 12.58 -20.01 -11.86
CA ILE A 71 13.34 -18.77 -12.12
C ILE A 71 12.39 -17.62 -12.45
N VAL A 72 11.39 -17.86 -13.31
CA VAL A 72 10.42 -16.83 -13.70
C VAL A 72 9.70 -16.31 -12.46
N LYS A 73 9.28 -17.20 -11.57
CA LYS A 73 8.63 -16.84 -10.31
C LYS A 73 9.57 -16.01 -9.42
N THR A 74 10.73 -16.56 -9.04
CA THR A 74 11.63 -15.90 -8.08
C THR A 74 12.15 -14.55 -8.60
N THR A 75 12.43 -14.45 -9.90
CA THR A 75 12.91 -13.20 -10.51
C THR A 75 11.80 -12.15 -10.65
N SER A 76 10.56 -12.54 -10.92
CA SER A 76 9.42 -11.61 -10.93
C SER A 76 9.21 -11.00 -9.55
N ASP A 77 9.24 -11.83 -8.51
CA ASP A 77 9.12 -11.38 -7.12
C ASP A 77 10.30 -10.47 -6.73
N ALA A 78 11.52 -10.82 -7.14
CA ALA A 78 12.72 -10.02 -6.89
C ALA A 78 12.67 -8.63 -7.53
N ILE A 79 12.18 -8.51 -8.78
CA ILE A 79 12.04 -7.22 -9.47
C ILE A 79 11.00 -6.34 -8.78
N ILE A 80 9.85 -6.91 -8.38
CA ILE A 80 8.81 -6.18 -7.64
C ILE A 80 9.36 -5.73 -6.28
N HIS A 81 10.09 -6.60 -5.57
CA HIS A 81 10.74 -6.28 -4.31
C HIS A 81 11.76 -5.14 -4.47
N HIS A 82 12.60 -5.20 -5.51
CA HIS A 82 13.56 -4.14 -5.83
C HIS A 82 12.90 -2.77 -5.94
N PHE A 83 11.80 -2.65 -6.69
CA PHE A 83 11.12 -1.36 -6.84
C PHE A 83 10.56 -0.83 -5.52
N ARG A 84 10.07 -1.71 -4.64
CA ARG A 84 9.64 -1.32 -3.29
C ARG A 84 10.82 -0.81 -2.46
N SER A 85 11.89 -1.59 -2.36
CA SER A 85 13.10 -1.20 -1.62
C SER A 85 13.75 0.07 -2.17
N TYR A 86 13.68 0.29 -3.48
CA TYR A 86 14.14 1.52 -4.11
C TYR A 86 13.30 2.73 -3.69
N LEU A 87 11.97 2.60 -3.72
CA LEU A 87 11.07 3.67 -3.30
C LEU A 87 11.18 3.97 -1.81
N ASP A 88 11.42 2.96 -0.97
CA ASP A 88 11.72 3.14 0.45
C ASP A 88 13.00 3.98 0.64
N LEU A 89 14.08 3.64 -0.09
CA LEU A 89 15.32 4.43 -0.07
C LEU A 89 15.09 5.89 -0.50
N VAL A 90 14.39 6.09 -1.62
CA VAL A 90 14.08 7.43 -2.15
C VAL A 90 13.17 8.22 -1.20
N GLY A 91 12.24 7.54 -0.53
CA GLY A 91 11.31 8.11 0.43
C GLY A 91 11.96 8.51 1.74
N GLU A 92 13.09 7.90 2.10
CA GLU A 92 13.81 8.18 3.35
C GLU A 92 14.94 9.19 3.18
N VAL A 93 15.73 9.05 2.11
CA VAL A 93 17.03 9.74 1.99
C VAL A 93 16.91 11.03 1.17
N PRO A 94 17.04 12.23 1.79
CA PRO A 94 17.10 13.47 1.04
C PRO A 94 18.42 13.56 0.28
N VAL A 95 18.40 14.12 -0.93
CA VAL A 95 19.60 14.32 -1.78
C VAL A 95 19.81 15.80 -2.13
N ASP A 96 19.44 16.68 -1.20
CA ASP A 96 19.66 18.12 -1.32
C ASP A 96 21.13 18.45 -1.58
N GLY A 97 21.40 19.36 -2.52
CA GLY A 97 22.78 19.78 -2.81
C GLY A 97 23.62 18.78 -3.60
N LEU A 98 23.05 17.67 -4.06
CA LEU A 98 23.66 16.79 -5.06
C LEU A 98 23.19 17.18 -6.46
N ASP A 99 24.07 17.00 -7.45
CA ASP A 99 23.69 16.92 -8.85
C ASP A 99 23.48 15.45 -9.25
N ARG A 100 22.85 15.25 -10.41
CA ARG A 100 22.49 13.91 -10.87
C ARG A 100 23.71 13.02 -11.12
N LYS A 101 24.81 13.58 -11.65
CA LYS A 101 26.01 12.80 -11.95
C LYS A 101 26.64 12.24 -10.68
N LYS A 102 26.76 13.07 -9.64
CA LYS A 102 27.26 12.66 -8.32
C LYS A 102 26.36 11.59 -7.69
N LEU A 103 25.04 11.79 -7.73
CA LEU A 103 24.09 10.81 -7.17
C LEU A 103 24.17 9.47 -7.93
N GLN A 104 24.26 9.51 -9.26
CA GLN A 104 24.39 8.31 -10.08
C GLN A 104 25.65 7.50 -9.73
N LEU A 105 26.80 8.17 -9.53
CA LEU A 105 28.03 7.50 -9.09
C LEU A 105 27.82 6.75 -7.76
N ILE A 106 27.16 7.39 -6.79
CA ILE A 106 26.86 6.79 -5.48
C ILE A 106 25.91 5.60 -5.64
N LEU A 107 24.86 5.74 -6.44
CA LEU A 107 23.87 4.67 -6.63
C LEU A 107 24.47 3.48 -7.36
N ILE A 108 25.29 3.69 -8.38
CA ILE A 108 26.00 2.62 -9.08
C ILE A 108 26.91 1.89 -8.11
N LEU A 109 27.70 2.63 -7.33
CA LEU A 109 28.62 2.06 -6.36
C LEU A 109 27.91 1.23 -5.31
N PHE A 110 26.97 1.80 -4.58
CA PHE A 110 26.47 1.17 -3.37
C PHE A 110 25.11 0.49 -3.57
N TYR A 111 24.21 1.07 -4.36
CA TYR A 111 22.85 0.53 -4.49
C TYR A 111 22.73 -0.54 -5.58
N PHE A 112 22.93 -0.17 -6.85
CA PHE A 112 22.70 -1.06 -7.99
C PHE A 112 23.66 -2.26 -8.01
N SER A 113 24.92 -2.06 -7.61
CA SER A 113 25.87 -3.17 -7.48
C SER A 113 25.47 -4.15 -6.38
N ALA A 114 24.98 -3.67 -5.23
CA ALA A 114 24.53 -4.53 -4.14
C ALA A 114 23.23 -5.28 -4.49
N VAL A 115 22.25 -4.61 -5.09
CA VAL A 115 21.02 -5.26 -5.56
C VAL A 115 21.30 -6.31 -6.63
N THR A 116 22.21 -6.02 -7.56
CA THR A 116 22.59 -7.00 -8.60
C THR A 116 23.26 -8.23 -7.96
N HIS A 117 24.15 -8.03 -6.99
CA HIS A 117 24.75 -9.13 -6.24
C HIS A 117 23.68 -9.96 -5.52
N GLN A 118 22.76 -9.29 -4.82
CA GLN A 118 21.66 -9.93 -4.09
C GLN A 118 20.79 -10.76 -5.03
N PHE A 119 20.46 -10.23 -6.21
CA PHE A 119 19.69 -10.94 -7.23
C PHE A 119 20.38 -12.25 -7.65
N LEU A 120 21.69 -12.20 -7.96
CA LEU A 120 22.43 -13.36 -8.43
C LEU A 120 22.56 -14.47 -7.37
N ILE A 121 22.70 -14.09 -6.11
CA ILE A 121 23.04 -15.03 -5.03
C ILE A 121 21.82 -15.49 -4.22
N GLN A 122 20.81 -14.64 -4.06
CA GLN A 122 19.67 -14.93 -3.19
C GLN A 122 18.37 -15.21 -3.96
N CYS A 123 18.21 -14.66 -5.18
CA CYS A 123 16.96 -14.80 -5.94
C CYS A 123 17.01 -15.92 -6.98
N VAL A 124 18.21 -16.33 -7.40
CA VAL A 124 18.40 -17.48 -8.30
C VAL A 124 18.50 -18.76 -7.45
N PRO A 125 17.70 -19.81 -7.70
CA PRO A 125 17.85 -21.09 -7.01
C PRO A 125 19.21 -21.74 -7.29
N GLU A 126 19.80 -22.38 -6.28
CA GLU A 126 21.17 -22.92 -6.33
C GLU A 126 21.43 -23.85 -7.53
N LYS A 127 20.45 -24.67 -7.92
CA LYS A 127 20.54 -25.58 -9.07
C LYS A 127 20.75 -24.87 -10.43
N TYR A 128 20.46 -23.57 -10.50
CA TYR A 128 20.68 -22.73 -11.68
C TYR A 128 21.89 -21.79 -11.53
N PHE A 129 22.66 -21.89 -10.45
CA PHE A 129 23.89 -21.10 -10.32
C PHE A 129 24.89 -21.42 -11.42
N PHE A 130 25.53 -20.37 -11.93
CA PHE A 130 26.70 -20.52 -12.77
C PHE A 130 27.92 -20.85 -11.88
N PRO A 131 28.67 -21.95 -12.15
CA PRO A 131 29.73 -22.42 -11.26
C PRO A 131 30.86 -21.41 -10.96
N ASN A 132 31.13 -20.45 -11.85
CA ASN A 132 32.21 -19.47 -11.68
C ASN A 132 31.68 -18.04 -11.79
N ILE A 133 30.93 -17.60 -10.79
CA ILE A 133 30.35 -16.24 -10.79
C ILE A 133 31.42 -15.14 -10.81
N GLU A 134 32.58 -15.37 -10.20
CA GLU A 134 33.70 -14.42 -10.18
C GLU A 134 34.18 -14.06 -11.60
N SER A 135 34.22 -15.06 -12.49
CA SER A 135 34.55 -14.85 -13.90
C SER A 135 33.47 -14.10 -14.69
N LEU A 136 32.19 -14.20 -14.28
CA LEU A 136 31.10 -13.45 -14.90
C LEU A 136 31.13 -11.97 -14.52
N ILE A 137 31.44 -11.66 -13.26
CA ILE A 137 31.46 -10.30 -12.72
C ILE A 137 32.83 -9.61 -12.88
N ASP A 138 33.77 -10.25 -13.57
CA ASP A 138 35.08 -9.68 -13.86
C ASP A 138 34.99 -8.57 -14.91
N HIS A 139 35.38 -7.35 -14.53
CA HIS A 139 35.38 -6.20 -15.44
C HIS A 139 36.25 -6.41 -16.68
N LYS A 140 37.29 -7.27 -16.63
CA LYS A 140 38.21 -7.54 -17.75
C LYS A 140 37.79 -8.71 -18.64
N LYS A 141 36.76 -9.49 -18.27
CA LYS A 141 36.34 -10.68 -19.01
C LYS A 141 35.00 -10.46 -19.68
N ASN A 142 34.85 -10.98 -20.90
CA ASN A 142 33.56 -11.00 -21.59
C ASN A 142 32.70 -12.14 -21.02
N SER A 143 31.52 -11.82 -20.47
CA SER A 143 30.68 -12.80 -19.78
C SER A 143 30.10 -13.84 -20.74
N VAL A 144 29.70 -13.43 -21.96
CA VAL A 144 29.16 -14.36 -22.96
C VAL A 144 30.21 -15.39 -23.36
N LYS A 145 31.44 -14.93 -23.65
CA LYS A 145 32.58 -15.79 -23.95
C LYS A 145 32.85 -16.79 -22.83
N THR A 146 32.83 -16.35 -21.57
CA THR A 146 33.03 -17.21 -20.40
C THR A 146 32.00 -18.33 -20.35
N ILE A 147 30.72 -18.04 -20.56
CA ILE A 147 29.67 -19.06 -20.56
C ILE A 147 29.82 -20.00 -21.76
N LEU A 148 30.09 -19.48 -22.95
CA LEU A 148 30.26 -20.29 -24.16
C LEU A 148 31.44 -21.26 -24.04
N ILE A 149 32.57 -20.85 -23.45
CA ILE A 149 33.72 -21.73 -23.17
C ILE A 149 33.29 -22.83 -22.19
N HIS A 150 32.66 -22.46 -21.09
CA HIS A 150 32.18 -23.42 -20.09
C HIS A 150 31.22 -24.45 -20.68
N LEU A 151 30.26 -24.02 -21.51
CA LEU A 151 29.30 -24.90 -22.17
C LEU A 151 29.97 -25.85 -23.17
N LYS A 152 30.97 -25.37 -23.93
CA LYS A 152 31.75 -26.23 -24.84
C LYS A 152 32.53 -27.31 -24.10
N GLU A 153 33.04 -27.01 -22.92
CA GLU A 153 33.87 -27.93 -22.14
C GLU A 153 33.03 -28.91 -21.31
N ASN A 154 31.88 -28.48 -20.77
CA ASN A 154 31.21 -29.19 -19.67
C ASN A 154 29.73 -29.57 -19.94
N ASN A 155 29.13 -29.18 -21.08
CA ASN A 155 27.72 -29.47 -21.37
C ASN A 155 27.55 -30.31 -22.65
N HIS A 156 27.20 -31.60 -22.49
CA HIS A 156 27.04 -32.53 -23.62
C HIS A 156 25.97 -32.10 -24.62
N LEU A 157 24.83 -31.59 -24.14
CA LEU A 157 23.73 -31.12 -24.97
C LEU A 157 24.14 -29.92 -25.85
N TRP A 158 24.94 -29.01 -25.30
CA TRP A 158 25.54 -27.91 -26.07
C TRP A 158 26.56 -28.40 -27.11
N GLN A 159 27.40 -29.38 -26.74
CA GLN A 159 28.38 -29.99 -27.66
C GLN A 159 27.70 -30.67 -28.85
N GLU A 160 26.59 -31.39 -28.62
CA GLU A 160 25.80 -32.02 -29.68
C GLU A 160 25.14 -30.98 -30.58
N TYR A 161 24.56 -29.93 -30.00
CA TYR A 161 23.99 -28.82 -30.75
C TYR A 161 25.01 -28.15 -31.68
N ILE A 162 26.25 -27.92 -31.23
CA ILE A 162 27.29 -27.35 -32.09
C ILE A 162 27.57 -28.25 -33.31
N LYS A 163 27.46 -29.58 -33.18
CA LYS A 163 27.70 -30.52 -34.29
C LYS A 163 26.59 -30.42 -35.35
N THR A 164 25.35 -30.16 -34.96
CA THR A 164 24.21 -30.04 -35.87
C THR A 164 24.15 -28.71 -36.63
N LEU A 165 24.88 -27.69 -36.17
CA LEU A 165 24.94 -26.39 -36.84
C LEU A 165 25.70 -26.43 -38.18
N ASP A 166 25.12 -25.75 -39.16
CA ASP A 166 25.74 -25.43 -40.45
C ASP A 166 26.86 -24.38 -40.30
N ARG A 167 27.51 -24.03 -41.43
CA ARG A 167 28.63 -23.08 -41.44
C ARG A 167 28.21 -21.71 -40.91
N ASP A 168 27.00 -21.26 -41.23
CA ASP A 168 26.50 -19.95 -40.85
C ASP A 168 26.13 -19.88 -39.36
N GLY A 169 25.52 -20.94 -38.81
CA GLY A 169 25.27 -21.09 -37.38
C GLY A 169 26.55 -21.13 -36.55
N LYS A 170 27.57 -21.85 -37.01
CA LYS A 170 28.90 -21.86 -36.36
C LYS A 170 29.58 -20.49 -36.42
N ASN A 171 29.53 -19.82 -37.56
CA ASN A 171 30.03 -18.46 -37.70
C ASN A 171 29.32 -17.51 -36.72
N LYS A 172 27.99 -17.60 -36.63
CA LYS A 172 27.18 -16.79 -35.73
C LYS A 172 27.61 -16.93 -34.26
N LEU A 173 27.74 -18.16 -33.75
CA LEU A 173 28.24 -18.41 -32.39
C LEU A 173 29.67 -17.91 -32.19
N GLY A 174 30.54 -18.06 -33.19
CA GLY A 174 31.90 -17.52 -33.15
C GLY A 174 31.92 -15.99 -33.03
N ARG A 175 30.98 -15.28 -33.64
CA ARG A 175 30.83 -13.83 -33.51
C ARG A 175 30.37 -13.42 -32.11
N TRP A 176 29.52 -14.22 -31.46
CA TRP A 176 29.13 -14.02 -30.06
C TRP A 176 30.32 -14.18 -29.12
N GLU A 177 31.10 -15.24 -29.32
CA GLU A 177 32.29 -15.55 -28.51
C GLU A 177 33.41 -14.51 -28.65
N ARG A 178 33.57 -13.92 -29.84
CA ARG A 178 34.50 -12.80 -30.08
C ARG A 178 33.96 -11.45 -29.60
N GLY A 179 32.68 -11.37 -29.23
CA GLY A 179 32.04 -10.12 -28.80
C GLY A 179 31.84 -9.11 -29.93
N GLU A 180 31.78 -9.54 -31.20
CA GLU A 180 31.57 -8.64 -32.35
C GLU A 180 30.22 -7.91 -32.27
N TYR A 181 29.20 -8.58 -31.73
CA TYR A 181 27.90 -8.00 -31.40
C TYR A 181 27.25 -8.77 -30.24
N LEU A 182 26.27 -8.14 -29.58
CA LEU A 182 25.44 -8.82 -28.59
C LEU A 182 24.22 -9.38 -29.30
N PHE A 183 23.94 -10.66 -29.09
CA PHE A 183 22.76 -11.30 -29.65
C PHE A 183 21.47 -10.68 -29.13
N SER A 184 20.44 -10.70 -29.95
CA SER A 184 19.11 -10.21 -29.59
C SER A 184 18.34 -11.22 -28.73
N TYR A 185 17.33 -10.74 -28.02
CA TYR A 185 16.42 -11.61 -27.27
C TYR A 185 15.71 -12.63 -28.18
N GLN A 186 15.38 -12.27 -29.43
CA GLN A 186 14.77 -13.21 -30.38
C GLN A 186 15.73 -14.34 -30.75
N GLU A 187 17.01 -14.02 -30.93
CA GLU A 187 18.03 -15.04 -31.20
C GLU A 187 18.22 -15.98 -30.01
N LEU A 188 18.17 -15.45 -28.78
CA LEU A 188 18.18 -16.28 -27.57
C LEU A 188 16.92 -17.16 -27.47
N LYS A 189 15.73 -16.62 -27.78
CA LYS A 189 14.47 -17.36 -27.76
C LYS A 189 14.48 -18.54 -28.74
N SER A 190 15.10 -18.35 -29.91
CA SER A 190 15.23 -19.37 -30.96
C SER A 190 16.25 -20.48 -30.68
N LEU A 191 17.07 -20.34 -29.63
CA LEU A 191 18.17 -21.25 -29.35
C LEU A 191 17.67 -22.57 -28.76
N GLY A 192 17.99 -23.72 -29.37
CA GLY A 192 17.61 -25.03 -28.83
C GLY A 192 16.11 -25.24 -28.61
N ASP A 193 15.73 -26.26 -27.82
CA ASP A 193 14.33 -26.62 -27.59
C ASP A 193 13.73 -26.01 -26.30
N LYS A 194 12.58 -26.56 -25.84
CA LYS A 194 11.83 -26.12 -24.65
C LYS A 194 12.13 -26.93 -23.38
N SER A 195 13.10 -27.85 -23.42
CA SER A 195 13.50 -28.63 -22.26
C SER A 195 14.11 -27.74 -21.16
N GLU A 196 14.08 -28.26 -19.94
CA GLU A 196 14.56 -27.56 -18.76
C GLU A 196 16.06 -27.21 -18.84
N GLU A 197 16.87 -28.10 -19.41
CA GLU A 197 18.32 -27.89 -19.60
C GLU A 197 18.59 -26.75 -20.60
N TRP A 198 17.83 -26.68 -21.70
CA TRP A 198 17.91 -25.57 -22.64
C TRP A 198 17.44 -24.25 -22.03
N LYS A 199 16.37 -24.27 -21.22
CA LYS A 199 15.89 -23.11 -20.47
C LYS A 199 16.97 -22.59 -19.49
N LYS A 200 17.71 -23.48 -18.83
CA LYS A 200 18.86 -23.13 -17.97
C LYS A 200 19.99 -22.49 -18.77
N ILE A 201 20.38 -23.05 -19.92
CA ILE A 201 21.41 -22.47 -20.81
C ILE A 201 20.98 -21.08 -21.29
N LYS A 202 19.72 -20.92 -21.69
CA LYS A 202 19.15 -19.62 -22.10
C LYS A 202 19.26 -18.59 -20.98
N PHE A 203 18.93 -18.97 -19.75
CA PHE A 203 19.03 -18.09 -18.59
C PHE A 203 20.48 -17.64 -18.32
N TRP A 204 21.44 -18.57 -18.38
CA TRP A 204 22.85 -18.25 -18.25
C TRP A 204 23.34 -17.26 -19.31
N LEU A 205 23.07 -17.54 -20.58
CA LEU A 205 23.42 -16.64 -21.69
C LEU A 205 22.73 -15.28 -21.56
N PHE A 206 21.48 -15.24 -21.09
CA PHE A 206 20.76 -14.00 -20.83
C PHE A 206 21.46 -13.12 -19.78
N ILE A 207 21.88 -13.68 -18.64
CA ILE A 207 22.61 -12.93 -17.61
C ILE A 207 23.96 -12.44 -18.14
N ALA A 208 24.71 -13.29 -18.86
CA ALA A 208 25.97 -12.88 -19.47
C ALA A 208 25.80 -11.73 -20.47
N ARG A 209 24.75 -11.78 -21.29
CA ARG A 209 24.40 -10.72 -22.23
C ARG A 209 24.16 -9.39 -21.51
N ILE A 210 23.42 -9.41 -20.40
CA ILE A 210 23.17 -8.20 -19.59
C ILE A 210 24.49 -7.61 -19.09
N PHE A 211 25.41 -8.43 -18.56
CA PHE A 211 26.70 -7.92 -18.11
C PHE A 211 27.55 -7.35 -19.25
N ASP A 212 27.61 -8.01 -20.39
CA ASP A 212 28.32 -7.46 -21.54
C ASP A 212 27.64 -6.21 -22.15
N ALA A 213 26.32 -6.06 -21.97
CA ALA A 213 25.62 -4.80 -22.27
C ALA A 213 26.04 -3.69 -21.29
N ILE A 214 26.06 -3.98 -19.99
CA ILE A 214 26.52 -3.02 -18.95
C ILE A 214 27.96 -2.59 -19.20
N ARG A 215 28.85 -3.49 -19.67
CA ARG A 215 30.25 -3.14 -20.00
C ARG A 215 30.37 -2.05 -21.07
N LYS A 216 29.35 -1.86 -21.91
CA LYS A 216 29.31 -0.81 -22.94
C LYS A 216 28.82 0.54 -22.42
N GLU A 217 28.29 0.58 -21.21
CA GLU A 217 27.76 1.80 -20.59
C GLU A 217 28.86 2.64 -19.92
N GLU A 218 28.57 3.93 -19.74
CA GLU A 218 29.42 4.82 -18.95
C GLU A 218 29.44 4.36 -17.48
N LEU A 219 30.61 4.42 -16.82
CA LEU A 219 30.83 4.00 -15.42
C LEU A 219 30.73 2.48 -15.16
N SER A 220 30.81 1.64 -16.20
CA SER A 220 30.77 0.18 -16.06
C SER A 220 31.90 -0.37 -15.17
N ASP A 221 33.12 0.16 -15.28
CA ASP A 221 34.25 -0.20 -14.41
C ASP A 221 33.93 -0.03 -12.92
N LEU A 222 33.22 1.05 -12.59
CA LEU A 222 32.82 1.37 -11.22
C LEU A 222 31.80 0.36 -10.69
N PHE A 223 30.82 0.00 -11.54
CA PHE A 223 29.82 -1.01 -11.23
C PHE A 223 30.46 -2.37 -10.97
N PHE A 224 31.31 -2.86 -11.87
CA PHE A 224 31.93 -4.18 -11.70
C PHE A 224 32.94 -4.22 -10.55
N PHE A 225 33.70 -3.14 -10.32
CA PHE A 225 34.57 -3.02 -9.15
C PHE A 225 33.77 -3.18 -7.85
N SER A 226 32.65 -2.49 -7.74
CA SER A 226 31.81 -2.56 -6.53
C SER A 226 31.09 -3.91 -6.40
N LEU A 227 30.58 -4.45 -7.51
CA LEU A 227 29.95 -5.77 -7.55
C LEU A 227 30.89 -6.87 -7.05
N GLN A 228 32.17 -6.84 -7.47
CA GLN A 228 33.20 -7.74 -6.97
C GLN A 228 33.47 -7.55 -5.48
N LYS A 229 33.51 -6.30 -4.99
CA LYS A 229 33.69 -6.01 -3.57
C LYS A 229 32.54 -6.51 -2.71
N PHE A 230 31.30 -6.38 -3.17
CA PHE A 230 30.15 -6.96 -2.49
C PHE A 230 30.19 -8.48 -2.50
N HIS A 231 30.63 -9.10 -3.60
CA HIS A 231 30.83 -10.55 -3.63
C HIS A 231 31.85 -11.03 -2.60
N GLN A 232 33.01 -10.38 -2.51
CA GLN A 232 34.02 -10.66 -1.49
C GLN A 232 33.48 -10.45 -0.07
N LEU A 233 32.74 -9.36 0.15
CA LEU A 233 32.16 -9.05 1.46
C LEU A 233 31.12 -10.09 1.88
N TYR A 234 30.28 -10.55 0.94
CA TYR A 234 29.33 -11.62 1.15
C TYR A 234 30.03 -12.94 1.52
N GLN A 235 31.06 -13.34 0.78
CA GLN A 235 31.85 -14.54 1.07
C GLN A 235 32.46 -14.50 2.48
N ASN A 236 32.92 -13.32 2.92
CA ASN A 236 33.63 -13.16 4.19
C ASN A 236 32.71 -12.95 5.41
N LYS A 237 31.57 -12.27 5.25
CA LYS A 237 30.73 -11.80 6.37
C LYS A 237 29.25 -12.18 6.25
N GLY A 238 28.85 -12.82 5.16
CA GLY A 238 27.46 -13.21 4.90
C GLY A 238 26.56 -12.08 4.38
N ALA A 239 25.35 -12.48 3.98
CA ALA A 239 24.33 -11.66 3.32
C ALA A 239 23.95 -10.38 4.08
N ASN A 240 23.58 -10.53 5.36
CA ASN A 240 23.00 -9.44 6.14
C ASN A 240 24.02 -8.34 6.38
N THR A 241 25.23 -8.71 6.80
CA THR A 241 26.32 -7.76 7.03
C THR A 241 26.74 -7.04 5.76
N ALA A 242 26.79 -7.74 4.61
CA ALA A 242 27.09 -7.11 3.33
C ALA A 242 26.04 -6.05 2.94
N SER A 243 24.76 -6.39 3.10
CA SER A 243 23.64 -5.49 2.80
C SER A 243 23.62 -4.26 3.69
N SER A 244 23.81 -4.43 5.01
CA SER A 244 23.90 -3.31 5.96
C SER A 244 25.08 -2.39 5.64
N ILE A 245 26.27 -2.95 5.40
CA ILE A 245 27.47 -2.15 5.06
C ILE A 245 27.24 -1.34 3.78
N SER A 246 26.60 -1.94 2.77
CA SER A 246 26.23 -1.24 1.55
C SER A 246 25.36 0.00 1.84
N TYR A 247 24.27 -0.21 2.57
CA TYR A 247 23.33 0.85 2.92
C TYR A 247 24.00 1.98 3.74
N TYR A 248 24.78 1.63 4.76
CA TYR A 248 25.54 2.62 5.54
C TYR A 248 26.56 3.40 4.69
N SER A 249 27.23 2.72 3.75
CA SER A 249 28.21 3.36 2.86
C SER A 249 27.52 4.33 1.90
N LEU A 250 26.36 3.95 1.36
CA LEU A 250 25.51 4.83 0.55
C LEU A 250 25.11 6.08 1.33
N LEU A 251 24.55 5.91 2.53
CA LEU A 251 24.14 7.04 3.38
C LEU A 251 25.33 7.94 3.73
N SER A 252 26.45 7.35 4.11
CA SER A 252 27.67 8.10 4.45
C SER A 252 28.17 8.93 3.26
N ALA A 253 28.16 8.36 2.05
CA ALA A 253 28.57 9.08 0.84
C ALA A 253 27.64 10.26 0.54
N ILE A 254 26.32 10.07 0.64
CA ILE A 254 25.33 11.13 0.45
C ILE A 254 25.55 12.23 1.49
N VAL A 255 25.59 11.89 2.79
CA VAL A 255 25.75 12.86 3.88
C VAL A 255 27.04 13.66 3.75
N LYS A 256 28.17 13.02 3.41
CA LYS A 256 29.45 13.71 3.20
C LYS A 256 29.36 14.78 2.10
N ILE A 257 28.74 14.45 0.97
CA ILE A 257 28.57 15.43 -0.11
C ILE A 257 27.61 16.54 0.31
N GLN A 258 26.51 16.20 0.99
CA GLN A 258 25.56 17.18 1.52
C GLN A 258 26.21 18.13 2.50
N GLN A 259 27.06 17.65 3.41
CA GLN A 259 27.79 18.48 4.37
C GLN A 259 28.67 19.52 3.65
N VAL A 260 29.39 19.13 2.61
CA VAL A 260 30.22 20.06 1.82
C VAL A 260 29.35 21.12 1.13
N THR A 261 28.23 20.72 0.51
CA THR A 261 27.33 21.67 -0.17
C THR A 261 26.64 22.59 0.86
N ASN A 262 26.19 22.05 1.98
CA ASN A 262 25.53 22.79 3.05
C ASN A 262 26.48 23.73 3.79
N GLN A 263 27.76 23.38 3.96
CA GLN A 263 28.76 24.30 4.54
C GLN A 263 28.99 25.52 3.64
N LYS A 264 29.06 25.33 2.31
CA LYS A 264 29.14 26.45 1.35
C LYS A 264 27.90 27.35 1.40
N LEU A 265 26.71 26.74 1.54
CA LEU A 265 25.45 27.46 1.69
C LEU A 265 25.38 28.22 3.04
N ALA A 266 25.75 27.56 4.13
CA ALA A 266 25.73 28.12 5.47
C ALA A 266 26.64 29.35 5.59
N GLN A 267 27.82 29.31 4.97
CA GLN A 267 28.73 30.47 4.91
C GLN A 267 28.12 31.71 4.24
N GLN A 268 27.02 31.56 3.48
CA GLN A 268 26.34 32.65 2.77
C GLN A 268 24.95 33.00 3.33
N VAL A 269 24.31 32.12 4.12
CA VAL A 269 22.87 32.21 4.46
C VAL A 269 22.53 31.80 5.91
N ALA A 270 23.50 31.34 6.73
CA ALA A 270 23.22 30.49 7.90
C ALA A 270 22.35 31.07 9.03
N THR A 271 22.20 32.38 9.17
CA THR A 271 21.50 32.91 10.36
C THR A 271 19.96 32.78 10.24
N ASP A 272 19.40 32.73 9.03
CA ASP A 272 17.98 33.07 8.83
C ASP A 272 17.08 31.87 8.44
N TYR A 273 17.58 30.79 7.83
CA TYR A 273 16.69 29.68 7.36
C TYR A 273 16.02 28.90 8.50
N GLY A 274 16.76 28.63 9.57
CA GLY A 274 16.23 27.96 10.77
C GLY A 274 15.15 28.81 11.44
N GLN A 275 15.39 30.12 11.57
CA GLN A 275 14.42 31.07 12.12
C GLN A 275 13.19 31.18 11.20
N LEU A 276 13.39 31.31 9.89
CA LEU A 276 12.30 31.33 8.91
C LEU A 276 11.38 30.11 9.04
N ARG A 277 11.95 28.90 9.08
CA ARG A 277 11.17 27.65 9.11
C ARG A 277 10.57 27.33 10.48
N PHE A 278 11.34 27.49 11.55
CA PHE A 278 10.98 27.00 12.89
C PHE A 278 10.43 28.09 13.81
N GLU A 279 10.55 29.37 13.45
CA GLU A 279 9.92 30.49 14.16
C GLU A 279 8.84 31.14 13.30
N HIS A 280 9.23 31.81 12.22
CA HIS A 280 8.32 32.68 11.45
C HIS A 280 7.24 31.89 10.68
N LEU A 281 7.59 30.73 10.11
CA LEU A 281 6.69 29.85 9.36
C LEU A 281 6.41 28.51 10.06
N SER A 282 6.69 28.43 11.37
CA SER A 282 6.22 27.30 12.19
C SER A 282 4.68 27.27 12.18
N LEU A 283 4.09 26.07 12.12
CA LEU A 283 2.64 25.92 12.05
C LEU A 283 1.96 26.11 13.41
N ASP A 284 2.70 26.00 14.52
CA ASP A 284 2.19 25.85 15.88
C ASP A 284 2.63 26.96 16.84
N LYS A 285 3.56 27.83 16.44
CA LYS A 285 3.98 28.99 17.26
C LYS A 285 3.16 30.24 16.97
N LEU A 286 2.81 30.94 18.05
CA LEU A 286 2.20 32.27 18.00
C LEU A 286 3.03 33.24 17.17
N LYS A 287 2.40 33.98 16.26
CA LYS A 287 3.07 34.95 15.38
C LYS A 287 3.03 36.36 15.97
N THR A 288 4.14 37.09 15.84
CA THR A 288 4.19 38.54 16.14
C THR A 288 3.58 39.35 15.00
N SER A 289 3.32 40.64 15.24
CA SER A 289 2.82 41.57 14.22
C SER A 289 3.74 41.71 13.01
N GLU A 290 5.05 41.61 13.22
CA GLU A 290 6.08 41.80 12.19
C GLU A 290 6.44 40.49 11.48
N ALA A 291 6.05 39.33 12.02
CA ALA A 291 6.47 38.02 11.54
C ALA A 291 6.14 37.78 10.07
N LYS A 292 5.02 38.34 9.58
CA LYS A 292 4.59 38.22 8.18
C LYS A 292 5.58 38.91 7.22
N ASP A 293 5.98 40.13 7.55
CA ASP A 293 6.88 40.94 6.73
C ASP A 293 8.32 40.44 6.81
N LEU A 294 8.76 40.03 8.01
CA LEU A 294 10.07 39.40 8.21
C LEU A 294 10.19 38.11 7.40
N ALA A 295 9.21 37.22 7.50
CA ALA A 295 9.19 35.98 6.73
C ALA A 295 9.23 36.23 5.22
N TRP A 296 8.52 37.25 4.73
CA TRP A 296 8.53 37.60 3.31
C TRP A 296 9.90 38.12 2.83
N ARG A 297 10.56 38.96 3.63
CA ARG A 297 11.91 39.45 3.34
C ARG A 297 12.90 38.29 3.25
N GLU A 298 12.91 37.41 4.24
CA GLU A 298 13.78 36.24 4.27
C GLU A 298 13.50 35.27 3.12
N LEU A 299 12.22 35.02 2.79
CA LEU A 299 11.84 34.22 1.62
C LEU A 299 12.34 34.83 0.31
N THR A 300 12.34 36.15 0.19
CA THR A 300 12.82 36.85 -1.02
C THR A 300 14.33 36.71 -1.15
N VAL A 301 15.06 36.85 -0.05
CA VAL A 301 16.52 36.62 0.01
C VAL A 301 16.84 35.18 -0.38
N LEU A 302 16.16 34.20 0.24
CA LEU A 302 16.33 32.78 -0.07
C LEU A 302 16.08 32.49 -1.55
N ARG A 303 15.02 33.07 -2.14
CA ARG A 303 14.71 32.93 -3.57
C ARG A 303 15.84 33.44 -4.46
N ALA A 304 16.38 34.61 -4.15
CA ALA A 304 17.45 35.22 -4.93
C ALA A 304 18.73 34.36 -4.89
N ILE A 305 19.05 33.79 -3.73
CA ILE A 305 20.19 32.90 -3.56
C ILE A 305 20.01 31.61 -4.37
N VAL A 306 18.86 30.94 -4.23
CA VAL A 306 18.55 29.71 -4.98
C VAL A 306 18.59 29.96 -6.50
N LYS A 307 18.16 31.14 -6.97
CA LYS A 307 18.19 31.50 -8.38
C LYS A 307 19.60 31.80 -8.90
N ASN A 308 20.44 32.44 -8.09
CA ASN A 308 21.79 32.87 -8.52
C ASN A 308 22.83 31.75 -8.45
N TYR A 309 22.58 30.69 -7.69
CA TYR A 309 23.46 29.53 -7.57
C TYR A 309 22.82 28.30 -8.21
N GLY A 310 23.19 27.99 -9.46
CA GLY A 310 22.63 26.86 -10.22
C GLY A 310 22.74 25.49 -9.52
N GLU A 311 23.76 25.28 -8.66
CA GLU A 311 23.89 24.06 -7.85
C GLU A 311 22.79 23.89 -6.78
N LEU A 312 22.11 24.99 -6.41
CA LEU A 312 21.01 25.02 -5.46
C LEU A 312 19.63 24.95 -6.11
N GLU A 313 19.54 24.93 -7.44
CA GLU A 313 18.27 24.76 -8.15
C GLU A 313 17.54 23.48 -7.69
N ASN A 314 18.32 22.46 -7.30
CA ASN A 314 17.77 21.23 -6.73
C ASN A 314 17.07 21.44 -5.38
N GLN A 315 17.44 22.45 -4.58
CA GLN A 315 16.81 22.74 -3.29
C GLN A 315 15.56 23.63 -3.41
N LYS A 316 15.14 23.97 -4.64
CA LYS A 316 14.00 24.88 -4.91
C LYS A 316 12.70 24.48 -4.20
N TYR A 317 12.45 23.20 -4.00
CA TYR A 317 11.23 22.74 -3.33
C TYR A 317 11.12 23.25 -1.87
N HIS A 318 12.23 23.49 -1.18
CA HIS A 318 12.21 24.11 0.16
C HIS A 318 11.62 25.52 0.10
N TRP A 319 12.05 26.31 -0.89
CA TRP A 319 11.52 27.64 -1.12
C TRP A 319 10.04 27.60 -1.52
N ASP A 320 9.67 26.74 -2.49
CA ASP A 320 8.28 26.58 -2.91
C ASP A 320 7.40 26.19 -1.70
N TRP A 321 7.87 25.27 -0.86
CA TRP A 321 7.15 24.82 0.33
C TRP A 321 6.96 25.93 1.36
N LEU A 322 8.02 26.65 1.71
CA LEU A 322 7.95 27.76 2.66
C LEU A 322 7.11 28.92 2.11
N GLN A 323 7.16 29.19 0.80
CA GLN A 323 6.29 30.17 0.18
C GLN A 323 4.82 29.73 0.22
N ALA A 324 4.52 28.45 -0.02
CA ALA A 324 3.18 27.90 0.11
C ALA A 324 2.63 28.08 1.53
N ARG A 325 3.46 27.80 2.55
CA ARG A 325 3.13 28.07 3.95
C ARG A 325 2.88 29.56 4.20
N TRP A 326 3.77 30.45 3.77
CA TRP A 326 3.59 31.89 3.97
C TRP A 326 2.28 32.39 3.33
N LEU A 327 1.96 31.93 2.11
CA LEU A 327 0.70 32.27 1.43
C LEU A 327 -0.51 31.78 2.24
N LEU A 328 -0.48 30.54 2.72
CA LEU A 328 -1.54 29.95 3.52
C LEU A 328 -1.71 30.71 4.84
N LEU A 329 -0.64 30.93 5.59
CA LEU A 329 -0.68 31.63 6.87
C LEU A 329 -1.06 33.10 6.73
N SER A 330 -0.97 33.66 5.51
CA SER A 330 -1.39 35.03 5.16
C SER A 330 -2.84 35.14 4.67
N GLY A 331 -3.60 34.03 4.65
CA GLY A 331 -4.99 34.02 4.19
C GLY A 331 -5.19 33.77 2.70
N ASN A 332 -4.12 33.50 1.93
CA ASN A 332 -4.19 33.30 0.47
C ASN A 332 -4.16 31.81 0.09
N LEU A 333 -5.25 31.11 0.42
CA LEU A 333 -5.35 29.65 0.30
C LEU A 333 -5.23 29.14 -1.15
N GLU A 334 -5.85 29.81 -2.12
CA GLU A 334 -5.81 29.40 -3.54
C GLU A 334 -4.38 29.39 -4.08
N LYS A 335 -3.65 30.50 -3.92
CA LYS A 335 -2.25 30.59 -4.35
C LYS A 335 -1.35 29.65 -3.55
N ALA A 336 -1.66 29.43 -2.27
CA ALA A 336 -0.93 28.47 -1.46
C ALA A 336 -1.06 27.05 -2.03
N VAL A 337 -2.26 26.62 -2.43
CA VAL A 337 -2.51 25.30 -3.03
C VAL A 337 -1.75 25.14 -4.36
N GLU A 338 -1.74 26.17 -5.21
CA GLU A 338 -0.93 26.17 -6.44
C GLU A 338 0.56 26.02 -6.14
N MET A 339 1.05 26.73 -5.12
CA MET A 339 2.45 26.66 -4.71
C MET A 339 2.80 25.33 -4.06
N TYR A 340 1.91 24.74 -3.26
CA TYR A 340 2.08 23.39 -2.70
C TYR A 340 2.20 22.33 -3.79
N LYS A 341 1.42 22.44 -4.88
CA LYS A 341 1.58 21.57 -6.04
C LYS A 341 3.00 21.64 -6.61
N GLN A 342 3.51 22.86 -6.81
CA GLN A 342 4.87 23.06 -7.32
C GLN A 342 5.92 22.51 -6.35
N ALA A 343 5.75 22.73 -5.05
CA ALA A 343 6.62 22.20 -4.01
C ALA A 343 6.68 20.67 -4.05
N VAL A 344 5.54 19.99 -4.15
CA VAL A 344 5.49 18.53 -4.27
C VAL A 344 6.17 18.05 -5.55
N ASP A 345 5.86 18.65 -6.71
CA ASP A 345 6.45 18.26 -8.00
C ASP A 345 7.98 18.39 -8.02
N ASN A 346 8.51 19.39 -7.30
CA ASN A 346 9.94 19.61 -7.11
C ASN A 346 10.54 18.76 -5.98
N ALA A 347 9.75 18.28 -5.02
CA ALA A 347 10.20 17.42 -3.93
C ALA A 347 10.24 15.92 -4.31
N LEU A 348 9.39 15.48 -5.24
CA LEU A 348 9.32 14.09 -5.71
C LEU A 348 10.67 13.61 -6.26
N PHE A 349 11.11 12.42 -5.80
CA PHE A 349 12.41 11.81 -6.14
C PHE A 349 13.62 12.66 -5.70
N ARG A 350 13.48 13.36 -4.56
CA ARG A 350 14.50 14.28 -4.04
C ARG A 350 14.47 14.49 -2.52
N ALA A 351 13.31 14.80 -1.96
CA ALA A 351 13.20 15.38 -0.61
C ALA A 351 13.31 14.36 0.55
N GLY A 352 13.43 13.06 0.25
CA GLY A 352 13.46 12.00 1.25
C GLY A 352 12.29 12.11 2.21
N LYS A 353 12.56 11.91 3.50
CA LYS A 353 11.55 11.95 4.57
C LYS A 353 10.76 13.26 4.67
N THR A 354 11.28 14.36 4.11
CA THR A 354 10.57 15.65 4.09
C THR A 354 9.37 15.63 3.14
N LEU A 355 9.40 14.80 2.09
CA LEU A 355 8.34 14.70 1.09
C LEU A 355 6.99 14.39 1.75
N LYS A 356 6.98 13.49 2.75
CA LYS A 356 5.78 13.13 3.50
C LYS A 356 5.04 14.39 3.94
N HIS A 357 5.69 15.24 4.73
CA HIS A 357 5.13 16.48 5.29
C HIS A 357 4.59 17.45 4.23
N ILE A 358 5.32 17.65 3.13
CA ILE A 358 4.90 18.54 2.04
C ILE A 358 3.61 18.01 1.40
N VAL A 359 3.54 16.69 1.14
CA VAL A 359 2.35 16.05 0.59
C VAL A 359 1.17 16.14 1.58
N GLN A 360 1.40 15.95 2.89
CA GLN A 360 0.32 16.07 3.91
C GLN A 360 -0.29 17.47 3.91
N GLU A 361 0.55 18.50 3.98
CA GLU A 361 0.13 19.90 3.98
C GLU A 361 -0.62 20.25 2.69
N ALA A 362 -0.10 19.80 1.54
CA ALA A 362 -0.74 20.00 0.24
C ALA A 362 -2.13 19.34 0.15
N ILE A 363 -2.28 18.10 0.64
CA ILE A 363 -3.57 17.38 0.62
C ILE A 363 -4.59 18.12 1.48
N VAL A 364 -4.23 18.49 2.70
CA VAL A 364 -5.14 19.15 3.65
C VAL A 364 -5.53 20.55 3.17
N ALA A 365 -4.58 21.34 2.67
CA ALA A 365 -4.87 22.65 2.09
C ALA A 365 -5.79 22.54 0.86
N SER A 366 -5.52 21.60 -0.04
CA SER A 366 -6.34 21.39 -1.25
C SER A 366 -7.75 20.92 -0.92
N ALA A 367 -7.89 19.99 0.02
CA ALA A 367 -9.19 19.48 0.46
C ALA A 367 -10.02 20.57 1.16
N PHE A 368 -9.38 21.38 2.00
CA PHE A 368 -10.04 22.51 2.67
C PHE A 368 -10.50 23.57 1.65
N LEU A 369 -9.67 23.90 0.65
CA LEU A 369 -10.06 24.80 -0.44
C LEU A 369 -11.29 24.29 -1.20
N GLU A 370 -11.32 23.01 -1.56
CA GLU A 370 -12.45 22.40 -2.26
C GLU A 370 -13.75 22.51 -1.45
N LYS A 371 -13.69 22.30 -0.13
CA LYS A 371 -14.87 22.37 0.74
C LYS A 371 -15.32 23.79 1.05
N LYS A 372 -14.37 24.69 1.32
CA LYS A 372 -14.64 26.09 1.69
C LYS A 372 -15.19 26.88 0.50
N ASP A 373 -14.50 26.82 -0.64
CA ASP A 373 -14.77 27.69 -1.79
C ASP A 373 -15.51 26.95 -2.93
N LYS A 374 -15.87 25.67 -2.74
CA LYS A 374 -16.52 24.80 -3.75
C LYS A 374 -15.72 24.67 -5.05
N LEU A 375 -14.42 24.94 -5.00
CA LEU A 375 -13.49 24.82 -6.12
C LEU A 375 -12.91 23.40 -6.18
N SER A 376 -13.38 22.59 -7.13
CA SER A 376 -12.94 21.19 -7.27
C SER A 376 -11.42 21.06 -7.44
N GLN A 377 -10.75 20.41 -6.49
CA GLN A 377 -9.31 20.11 -6.50
C GLN A 377 -9.01 18.64 -6.84
N ARG A 378 -9.99 17.89 -7.34
CA ARG A 378 -9.90 16.43 -7.52
C ARG A 378 -8.71 15.93 -8.33
N LYS A 379 -8.29 16.64 -9.38
CA LYS A 379 -7.10 16.27 -10.16
C LYS A 379 -5.80 16.44 -9.35
N LEU A 380 -5.69 17.53 -8.58
CA LEU A 380 -4.54 17.77 -7.73
C LEU A 380 -4.53 16.79 -6.56
N LEU A 381 -5.65 16.64 -5.86
CA LEU A 381 -5.79 15.64 -4.79
C LEU A 381 -5.40 14.26 -5.29
N SER A 382 -5.87 13.87 -6.49
CA SER A 382 -5.50 12.61 -7.15
C SER A 382 -3.98 12.46 -7.29
N HIS A 383 -3.32 13.47 -7.84
CA HIS A 383 -1.86 13.50 -7.98
C HIS A 383 -1.14 13.36 -6.63
N LEU A 384 -1.59 14.08 -5.61
CA LEU A 384 -1.01 14.04 -4.26
C LEU A 384 -1.25 12.69 -3.58
N LYS A 385 -2.43 12.10 -3.73
CA LYS A 385 -2.76 10.77 -3.21
C LYS A 385 -1.91 9.70 -3.87
N ASN A 386 -1.68 9.77 -5.18
CA ASN A 386 -0.78 8.83 -5.86
C ASN A 386 0.67 8.96 -5.38
N ALA A 387 1.16 10.19 -5.14
CA ALA A 387 2.46 10.38 -4.49
C ALA A 387 2.49 9.71 -3.11
N ALA A 388 1.45 9.92 -2.30
CA ALA A 388 1.34 9.31 -0.97
C ALA A 388 1.32 7.77 -1.03
N ILE A 389 0.58 7.19 -1.98
CA ILE A 389 0.52 5.73 -2.18
C ILE A 389 1.87 5.19 -2.68
N LEU A 390 2.52 5.88 -3.64
CA LEU A 390 3.79 5.45 -4.23
C LEU A 390 4.92 5.38 -3.20
N PHE A 391 4.97 6.34 -2.28
CA PHE A 391 5.94 6.40 -1.18
C PHE A 391 5.40 5.83 0.13
N ASN A 392 4.32 5.05 0.06
CA ASN A 392 3.86 4.24 1.19
C ASN A 392 3.37 5.04 2.42
N TYR A 393 2.89 6.27 2.21
CA TYR A 393 2.34 7.15 3.25
C TYR A 393 0.84 6.90 3.52
N GLU A 394 0.11 6.40 2.52
CA GLU A 394 -1.31 6.06 2.59
C GLU A 394 -1.64 4.86 1.69
N LEU A 395 -2.71 4.10 1.99
CA LEU A 395 -3.20 3.05 1.10
C LEU A 395 -4.22 3.59 0.08
N PRO A 396 -4.44 2.86 -1.03
CA PRO A 396 -5.52 3.14 -1.97
C PRO A 396 -6.91 3.15 -1.31
N SER A 397 -7.77 4.05 -1.78
CA SER A 397 -9.12 4.25 -1.22
C SER A 397 -10.05 3.06 -1.49
N ILE A 398 -9.84 2.39 -2.62
CA ILE A 398 -10.56 1.20 -3.06
C ILE A 398 -9.53 0.13 -3.41
N ASN A 399 -9.77 -1.08 -2.92
CA ASN A 399 -8.97 -2.24 -3.26
C ASN A 399 -9.49 -2.81 -4.59
N SER A 400 -9.08 -2.23 -5.71
CA SER A 400 -9.43 -2.75 -7.03
C SER A 400 -8.20 -3.34 -7.71
N ASP A 401 -8.22 -4.65 -7.92
CA ASP A 401 -7.28 -5.35 -8.81
C ASP A 401 -7.61 -5.09 -10.30
N THR A 402 -8.68 -4.33 -10.59
CA THR A 402 -9.11 -4.02 -11.96
C THR A 402 -8.27 -2.94 -12.63
N GLU A 403 -8.04 -3.14 -13.94
CA GLU A 403 -7.07 -2.44 -14.79
C GLU A 403 -7.32 -0.94 -15.02
N LYS A 404 -8.49 -0.40 -14.64
CA LYS A 404 -8.88 1.00 -14.87
C LYS A 404 -9.45 1.62 -13.60
N ILE A 405 -8.56 2.17 -12.77
CA ILE A 405 -8.98 3.03 -11.66
C ILE A 405 -9.36 4.39 -12.23
N ASN A 406 -10.64 4.75 -12.19
CA ASN A 406 -11.10 6.08 -12.56
C ASN A 406 -10.59 7.12 -11.55
N HIS A 407 -10.33 8.37 -11.96
CA HIS A 407 -10.00 9.46 -11.03
C HIS A 407 -11.03 9.65 -9.91
N LYS A 408 -12.31 9.32 -10.15
CA LYS A 408 -13.37 9.30 -9.12
C LYS A 408 -13.27 8.14 -8.13
N GLU A 409 -12.61 7.05 -8.50
CA GLU A 409 -12.37 5.88 -7.66
C GLU A 409 -11.07 6.00 -6.87
N MET A 410 -10.17 6.87 -7.31
CA MET A 410 -8.85 7.08 -6.70
C MET A 410 -8.90 7.85 -5.38
N ILE A 411 -9.94 8.69 -5.18
CA ILE A 411 -10.18 9.43 -3.94
C ILE A 411 -11.67 9.45 -3.63
N ALA A 412 -12.01 8.96 -2.45
CA ALA A 412 -13.39 8.95 -1.97
C ALA A 412 -13.78 10.30 -1.36
N ASP A 413 -15.06 10.68 -1.46
CA ASP A 413 -15.58 11.93 -0.91
C ASP A 413 -15.40 12.06 0.61
N TRP A 414 -15.41 10.93 1.33
CA TRP A 414 -15.17 10.91 2.76
C TRP A 414 -13.72 11.26 3.10
N GLU A 415 -12.74 10.95 2.24
CA GLU A 415 -11.34 11.31 2.45
C GLU A 415 -11.15 12.82 2.31
N VAL A 416 -11.74 13.42 1.26
CA VAL A 416 -11.70 14.87 1.05
C VAL A 416 -12.35 15.60 2.22
N ASP A 417 -13.50 15.12 2.69
CA ASP A 417 -14.16 15.70 3.87
C ASP A 417 -13.31 15.56 5.16
N MET A 418 -12.69 14.39 5.36
CA MET A 418 -11.80 14.14 6.50
C MET A 418 -10.57 15.06 6.47
N TRP A 419 -9.88 15.15 5.34
CA TRP A 419 -8.70 16.02 5.19
C TRP A 419 -9.06 17.49 5.36
N ALA A 420 -10.20 17.94 4.81
CA ALA A 420 -10.67 19.32 4.98
C ALA A 420 -10.96 19.66 6.44
N ARG A 421 -11.57 18.74 7.20
CA ARG A 421 -11.83 18.93 8.65
C ARG A 421 -10.56 18.83 9.49
N ALA A 422 -9.50 18.18 8.99
CA ALA A 422 -8.20 18.16 9.63
C ALA A 422 -7.41 19.47 9.48
N PHE A 423 -7.88 20.44 8.67
CA PHE A 423 -7.18 21.70 8.40
C PHE A 423 -6.74 22.43 9.68
N GLY A 424 -7.63 22.58 10.67
CA GLY A 424 -7.28 23.26 11.92
C GLY A 424 -6.33 22.48 12.83
N GLN A 425 -6.14 21.18 12.60
CA GLN A 425 -5.15 20.36 13.32
C GLN A 425 -3.76 20.50 12.68
N VAL A 426 -3.70 20.57 11.34
CA VAL A 426 -2.45 20.75 10.59
C VAL A 426 -1.97 22.20 10.60
N PHE A 427 -2.91 23.15 10.47
CA PHE A 427 -2.67 24.59 10.44
C PHE A 427 -3.46 25.25 11.60
N PRO A 428 -3.03 25.08 12.86
CA PRO A 428 -3.76 25.61 14.00
C PRO A 428 -3.75 27.15 14.01
N ARG A 429 -4.81 27.73 14.59
CA ARG A 429 -5.06 29.20 14.60
C ARG A 429 -3.86 30.02 15.07
N GLN A 430 -3.17 29.53 16.10
CA GLN A 430 -2.00 30.19 16.68
C GLN A 430 -0.84 30.35 15.69
N GLY A 431 -0.74 29.51 14.66
CA GLY A 431 0.30 29.63 13.64
C GLY A 431 0.01 30.67 12.56
N TRP A 432 -1.20 31.23 12.49
CA TRP A 432 -1.59 32.16 11.44
C TRP A 432 -1.04 33.57 11.69
N PHE A 433 -0.81 34.34 10.61
CA PHE A 433 -0.42 35.74 10.75
C PHE A 433 -1.62 36.60 11.18
N ASN A 434 -1.33 37.69 11.88
CA ASN A 434 -2.35 38.65 12.32
C ASN A 434 -3.26 39.11 11.17
N GLY A 435 -4.57 39.11 11.43
CA GLY A 435 -5.59 39.43 10.43
C GLY A 435 -6.04 38.27 9.54
N THR A 436 -5.45 37.07 9.69
CA THR A 436 -5.90 35.86 8.98
C THR A 436 -6.87 35.08 9.86
N ASP A 437 -8.05 34.76 9.32
CA ASP A 437 -9.00 33.84 9.96
C ASP A 437 -9.63 32.92 8.92
N TYR A 438 -9.45 31.61 9.10
CA TYR A 438 -10.11 30.60 8.30
C TYR A 438 -11.35 30.07 9.03
N PRO A 439 -12.50 29.92 8.33
CA PRO A 439 -13.69 29.32 8.90
C PRO A 439 -13.48 27.81 9.06
N LEU A 440 -12.90 27.41 10.20
CA LEU A 440 -12.58 26.01 10.48
C LEU A 440 -13.85 25.15 10.50
N LEU A 441 -13.79 24.03 9.79
CA LEU A 441 -14.85 23.03 9.82
C LEU A 441 -14.78 22.27 11.15
N LYS A 442 -15.93 22.09 11.80
CA LYS A 442 -16.00 21.24 13.00
C LYS A 442 -15.67 19.78 12.63
N PRO A 443 -14.97 19.02 13.48
CA PRO A 443 -14.87 17.57 13.34
C PRO A 443 -16.25 16.92 13.19
N ARG A 444 -16.35 15.83 12.42
CA ARG A 444 -17.64 15.14 12.16
C ARG A 444 -18.30 14.68 13.46
N SER A 445 -17.51 14.23 14.42
CA SER A 445 -17.94 13.71 15.73
C SER A 445 -18.58 14.81 16.54
N ILE A 446 -18.00 16.01 16.53
CA ILE A 446 -18.55 17.20 17.18
C ILE A 446 -19.81 17.67 16.45
N SER A 447 -19.78 17.74 15.11
CA SER A 447 -20.95 18.08 14.30
C SER A 447 -22.13 17.15 14.59
N LEU A 448 -21.89 15.84 14.67
CA LEU A 448 -22.91 14.85 14.97
C LEU A 448 -23.31 14.85 16.46
N SER A 449 -22.37 14.99 17.40
CA SER A 449 -22.70 14.96 18.83
C SER A 449 -23.54 16.15 19.29
N THR A 450 -23.33 17.33 18.67
CA THR A 450 -24.08 18.56 18.97
C THR A 450 -25.37 18.71 18.16
N PHE A 451 -25.64 17.81 17.21
CA PHE A 451 -26.84 17.88 16.38
C PHE A 451 -28.10 17.58 17.20
N ASP A 452 -29.12 18.42 17.09
CA ASP A 452 -30.43 18.14 17.69
C ASP A 452 -31.18 17.09 16.86
N TYR A 453 -31.10 15.83 17.30
CA TYR A 453 -31.78 14.69 16.68
C TYR A 453 -33.32 14.76 16.79
N GLU A 454 -33.88 15.63 17.64
CA GLU A 454 -35.33 15.80 17.76
C GLU A 454 -35.90 16.80 16.75
N SER A 455 -35.04 17.60 16.12
CA SER A 455 -35.41 18.63 15.14
C SER A 455 -36.05 18.04 13.88
N ILE A 456 -35.67 16.81 13.48
CA ILE A 456 -36.21 16.14 12.30
C ILE A 456 -37.50 15.39 12.68
N LYS A 457 -38.66 15.94 12.28
CA LYS A 457 -39.99 15.31 12.44
C LYS A 457 -40.36 14.50 11.20
N PRO A 458 -40.91 13.27 11.30
CA PRO A 458 -41.22 12.42 10.15
C PRO A 458 -42.27 13.03 9.22
N ASP A 459 -42.13 12.80 7.92
CA ASP A 459 -43.14 13.15 6.91
C ASP A 459 -43.68 11.88 6.27
N TYR A 460 -44.90 11.53 6.63
CA TYR A 460 -45.56 10.32 6.14
C TYR A 460 -46.13 10.50 4.73
N LYS A 461 -46.33 11.73 4.24
CA LYS A 461 -46.81 11.99 2.88
C LYS A 461 -45.70 11.78 1.85
N ASN A 462 -44.46 12.14 2.23
CA ASN A 462 -43.26 11.93 1.42
C ASN A 462 -42.30 10.95 2.12
N PRO A 463 -42.66 9.66 2.20
CA PRO A 463 -41.95 8.64 2.99
C PRO A 463 -40.45 8.50 2.62
N ASN A 464 -40.08 8.85 1.40
CA ASN A 464 -38.72 8.74 0.85
C ASN A 464 -37.92 10.05 0.82
N ARG A 465 -38.40 11.12 1.49
CA ARG A 465 -37.65 12.38 1.51
C ARG A 465 -36.26 12.18 2.11
N ILE A 466 -35.30 12.93 1.57
CA ILE A 466 -33.92 12.97 2.08
C ILE A 466 -33.84 13.98 3.22
N VAL A 467 -33.37 13.53 4.37
CA VAL A 467 -33.02 14.39 5.50
C VAL A 467 -31.52 14.71 5.46
N SER A 468 -31.18 15.92 5.91
CA SER A 468 -29.81 16.40 6.02
C SER A 468 -29.48 16.56 7.50
N ILE A 469 -28.43 15.91 7.98
CA ILE A 469 -27.99 16.01 9.37
C ILE A 469 -26.69 16.80 9.49
N ALA A 470 -26.58 17.58 10.57
CA ALA A 470 -25.42 18.40 10.91
C ALA A 470 -24.88 19.20 9.70
N ASP A 471 -25.72 20.09 9.15
CA ASP A 471 -25.40 21.00 8.05
C ASP A 471 -24.91 20.30 6.76
N GLY A 472 -25.49 19.14 6.45
CA GLY A 472 -25.13 18.38 5.24
C GLY A 472 -23.92 17.48 5.41
N THR A 473 -23.43 17.30 6.65
CA THR A 473 -22.39 16.30 6.97
C THR A 473 -22.79 14.91 6.50
N LYS A 474 -24.07 14.56 6.61
CA LYS A 474 -24.60 13.29 6.13
C LYS A 474 -26.04 13.48 5.64
N ARG A 475 -26.39 12.83 4.54
CA ARG A 475 -27.72 12.88 3.94
C ARG A 475 -28.26 11.48 3.82
N MET A 476 -29.52 11.26 4.15
CA MET A 476 -30.12 9.93 4.04
C MET A 476 -31.63 10.01 3.91
N PRO A 477 -32.29 9.01 3.32
CA PRO A 477 -33.74 8.86 3.40
C PRO A 477 -34.20 8.85 4.87
N GLN A 478 -35.36 9.40 5.17
CA GLN A 478 -35.81 9.47 6.56
C GLN A 478 -35.99 8.09 7.23
N LEU A 479 -36.35 7.04 6.49
CA LEU A 479 -36.38 5.67 7.03
C LEU A 479 -35.01 5.27 7.58
N VAL A 480 -33.96 5.45 6.77
CA VAL A 480 -32.57 5.18 7.14
C VAL A 480 -32.16 6.01 8.37
N TYR A 481 -32.56 7.28 8.42
CA TYR A 481 -32.33 8.16 9.57
C TYR A 481 -32.97 7.66 10.86
N PHE A 482 -34.24 7.27 10.84
CA PHE A 482 -34.92 6.78 12.04
C PHE A 482 -34.37 5.42 12.47
N CYS A 483 -33.96 4.55 11.54
CA CYS A 483 -33.25 3.30 11.89
C CYS A 483 -31.89 3.57 12.56
N TRP A 484 -31.09 4.49 12.02
CA TRP A 484 -29.82 4.91 12.65
C TRP A 484 -30.05 5.49 14.04
N ARG A 485 -31.08 6.35 14.18
CA ARG A 485 -31.44 6.98 15.46
C ARG A 485 -31.95 5.97 16.49
N TRP A 486 -32.66 4.93 16.05
CA TRP A 486 -33.19 3.87 16.92
C TRP A 486 -32.07 3.09 17.63
N GLY A 487 -30.98 2.78 16.92
CA GLY A 487 -29.87 2.00 17.45
C GLY A 487 -28.96 2.78 18.40
N GLU A 488 -28.13 3.67 17.85
CA GLU A 488 -27.03 4.29 18.59
C GLU A 488 -27.43 5.52 19.44
N ARG A 489 -28.64 6.07 19.22
CA ARG A 489 -29.00 7.41 19.72
C ARG A 489 -30.29 7.45 20.53
N ALA A 490 -30.97 6.32 20.71
CA ALA A 490 -32.13 6.25 21.60
C ALA A 490 -31.66 6.27 23.06
N ILE A 491 -31.90 7.40 23.74
CA ILE A 491 -31.41 7.63 25.12
C ILE A 491 -32.25 6.83 26.15
N SER A 492 -33.48 6.42 25.81
CA SER A 492 -34.36 5.66 26.70
C SER A 492 -35.23 4.64 25.94
N LYS A 493 -35.79 3.66 26.66
CA LYS A 493 -36.70 2.64 26.10
C LYS A 493 -37.98 3.26 25.52
N GLU A 494 -38.48 4.33 26.13
CA GLU A 494 -39.66 5.06 25.65
C GLU A 494 -39.36 5.69 24.28
N LYS A 495 -38.23 6.40 24.18
CA LYS A 495 -37.78 6.98 22.90
C LYS A 495 -37.54 5.92 21.84
N GLU A 496 -36.93 4.80 22.21
CA GLU A 496 -36.71 3.65 21.33
C GLU A 496 -38.05 3.10 20.78
N ASN A 497 -39.08 2.97 21.63
CA ASN A 497 -40.41 2.55 21.22
C ASN A 497 -41.11 3.58 20.31
N ASP A 498 -40.97 4.87 20.60
CA ASP A 498 -41.58 5.91 19.78
C ASP A 498 -40.93 6.02 18.40
N ILE A 499 -39.60 5.93 18.32
CA ILE A 499 -38.89 5.83 17.03
C ILE A 499 -39.31 4.58 16.28
N PHE A 500 -39.46 3.43 16.96
CA PHE A 500 -39.93 2.20 16.32
C PHE A 500 -41.34 2.35 15.72
N LYS A 501 -42.26 3.06 16.39
CA LYS A 501 -43.58 3.39 15.83
C LYS A 501 -43.47 4.26 14.57
N ILE A 502 -42.54 5.23 14.56
CA ILE A 502 -42.27 6.08 13.39
C ILE A 502 -41.78 5.23 12.22
N ILE A 503 -40.82 4.32 12.46
CA ILE A 503 -40.27 3.42 11.43
C ILE A 503 -41.39 2.57 10.82
N LYS A 504 -42.24 1.93 11.65
CA LYS A 504 -43.40 1.17 11.18
C LYS A 504 -44.32 2.01 10.30
N LYS A 505 -44.70 3.20 10.78
CA LYS A 505 -45.60 4.08 10.05
C LYS A 505 -45.00 4.58 8.73
N LEU A 506 -43.69 4.79 8.65
CA LEU A 506 -43.01 5.12 7.40
C LEU A 506 -43.08 3.95 6.40
N LEU A 507 -42.83 2.72 6.86
CA LEU A 507 -42.95 1.53 6.04
C LEU A 507 -44.40 1.29 5.57
N ASP A 508 -45.39 1.47 6.44
CA ASP A 508 -46.83 1.39 6.11
C ASP A 508 -47.24 2.42 5.05
N ASN A 509 -46.48 3.52 4.92
CA ASN A 509 -46.66 4.55 3.89
C ASN A 509 -45.70 4.35 2.70
N ASN A 510 -45.20 3.13 2.46
CA ASN A 510 -44.33 2.77 1.33
C ASN A 510 -42.97 3.49 1.32
N ALA A 511 -42.35 3.67 2.49
CA ALA A 511 -40.93 4.02 2.54
C ALA A 511 -40.08 2.90 1.91
N ASP A 512 -39.14 3.29 1.03
CA ASP A 512 -38.25 2.39 0.32
C ASP A 512 -37.21 1.83 1.29
N VAL A 513 -37.38 0.55 1.63
CA VAL A 513 -36.48 -0.20 2.51
C VAL A 513 -35.07 -0.37 1.91
N ASN A 514 -34.95 -0.25 0.58
CA ASN A 514 -33.70 -0.43 -0.17
C ASN A 514 -32.92 0.88 -0.37
N ALA A 515 -33.49 2.02 0.04
CA ALA A 515 -32.85 3.30 -0.13
C ALA A 515 -31.57 3.41 0.71
N LEU A 516 -30.55 4.07 0.15
CA LEU A 516 -29.23 4.20 0.76
C LEU A 516 -28.96 5.64 1.20
N SER A 517 -28.19 5.80 2.27
CA SER A 517 -27.61 7.10 2.65
C SER A 517 -26.57 7.57 1.63
N SER A 518 -26.11 8.81 1.78
CA SER A 518 -24.97 9.36 1.04
C SER A 518 -23.65 8.60 1.31
N GLU A 519 -23.62 7.71 2.30
CA GLU A 519 -22.47 6.87 2.64
C GLU A 519 -22.71 5.39 2.32
N ASN A 520 -23.75 5.07 1.52
CA ASN A 520 -24.19 3.73 1.14
C ASN A 520 -24.69 2.87 2.32
N GLU A 521 -25.32 3.48 3.32
CA GLU A 521 -25.90 2.73 4.44
C GLU A 521 -27.39 2.51 4.21
N SER A 522 -27.86 1.29 4.47
CA SER A 522 -29.28 0.92 4.39
C SER A 522 -29.92 0.86 5.78
N ALA A 523 -31.25 0.85 5.82
CA ALA A 523 -32.00 0.61 7.05
C ALA A 523 -31.62 -0.75 7.70
N LEU A 524 -31.45 -1.79 6.88
CA LEU A 524 -31.06 -3.13 7.32
C LEU A 524 -29.64 -3.16 7.90
N LEU A 525 -28.70 -2.40 7.32
CA LEU A 525 -27.34 -2.29 7.83
C LEU A 525 -27.33 -1.78 9.28
N PHE A 526 -28.09 -0.72 9.58
CA PHE A 526 -28.20 -0.21 10.96
C PHE A 526 -28.85 -1.20 11.92
N ALA A 527 -29.83 -1.99 11.46
CA ALA A 527 -30.40 -3.05 12.28
C ALA A 527 -29.36 -4.13 12.63
N LEU A 528 -28.52 -4.52 11.68
CA LEU A 528 -27.41 -5.45 11.94
C LEU A 528 -26.36 -4.87 12.87
N GLU A 529 -26.04 -3.57 12.77
CA GLU A 529 -25.12 -2.92 13.72
C GLU A 529 -25.61 -2.98 15.17
N THR A 530 -26.93 -2.90 15.42
CA THR A 530 -27.49 -3.07 16.78
C THR A 530 -27.38 -4.49 17.33
N LEU A 531 -27.03 -5.46 16.47
CA LEU A 531 -26.83 -6.86 16.82
C LEU A 531 -25.35 -7.26 16.82
N ASN A 532 -24.43 -6.33 16.55
CA ASN A 532 -23.01 -6.62 16.48
C ASN A 532 -22.47 -6.91 17.90
N VAL A 533 -21.99 -8.14 18.12
CA VAL A 533 -21.47 -8.56 19.43
C VAL A 533 -20.03 -8.09 19.66
N LEU A 534 -19.34 -7.67 18.59
CA LEU A 534 -17.96 -7.18 18.60
C LEU A 534 -17.86 -5.65 18.67
N ALA A 535 -19.00 -4.95 18.75
CA ALA A 535 -19.03 -3.50 18.78
C ALA A 535 -18.42 -2.94 20.08
N LEU A 536 -17.60 -1.89 19.94
CA LEU A 536 -17.04 -1.14 21.07
C LEU A 536 -17.39 0.35 20.95
N PRO A 537 -18.07 0.95 21.96
CA PRO A 537 -18.60 0.30 23.17
C PRO A 537 -19.72 -0.72 22.87
N CYS A 538 -19.92 -1.69 23.77
CA CYS A 538 -20.92 -2.75 23.58
C CYS A 538 -22.33 -2.19 23.35
N VAL A 539 -23.00 -2.68 22.32
CA VAL A 539 -24.36 -2.25 21.96
C VAL A 539 -25.42 -3.15 22.59
N LYS A 540 -26.57 -2.56 22.92
CA LYS A 540 -27.73 -3.30 23.41
C LYS A 540 -28.30 -4.16 22.28
N GLN A 541 -28.26 -5.47 22.47
CA GLN A 541 -28.72 -6.48 21.50
C GLN A 541 -30.25 -6.50 21.38
N ASN A 542 -30.83 -5.67 20.50
CA ASN A 542 -32.27 -5.65 20.24
C ASN A 542 -32.63 -6.00 18.79
N ARG A 543 -33.35 -7.11 18.63
CA ARG A 543 -33.69 -7.68 17.32
C ARG A 543 -34.92 -7.10 16.65
N ARG A 544 -35.76 -6.34 17.38
CA ARG A 544 -37.06 -5.86 16.88
C ARG A 544 -36.96 -5.12 15.54
N LEU A 545 -35.90 -4.34 15.34
CA LEU A 545 -35.70 -3.61 14.08
C LEU A 545 -35.31 -4.55 12.94
N PHE A 546 -34.42 -5.52 13.19
CA PHE A 546 -34.05 -6.53 12.22
C PHE A 546 -35.28 -7.36 11.81
N ASP A 547 -36.02 -7.90 12.78
CA ASP A 547 -37.20 -8.74 12.54
C ASP A 547 -38.31 -8.01 11.77
N LEU A 548 -38.41 -6.68 11.93
CA LEU A 548 -39.33 -5.85 11.14
C LEU A 548 -38.86 -5.69 9.69
N LEU A 549 -37.58 -5.34 9.50
CA LEU A 549 -37.06 -4.99 8.18
C LEU A 549 -36.91 -6.20 7.26
N ILE A 550 -36.67 -7.40 7.79
CA ILE A 550 -36.56 -8.62 6.98
C ILE A 550 -37.89 -9.11 6.38
N GLN A 551 -39.03 -8.54 6.82
CA GLN A 551 -40.35 -8.84 6.26
C GLN A 551 -40.57 -8.18 4.89
N TYR A 552 -39.72 -7.22 4.52
CA TYR A 552 -39.80 -6.49 3.26
C TYR A 552 -38.78 -7.05 2.26
N SER A 553 -39.07 -6.92 0.96
CA SER A 553 -38.16 -7.39 -0.09
C SER A 553 -36.93 -6.49 -0.21
N HIS A 554 -35.75 -7.10 -0.05
CA HIS A 554 -34.46 -6.43 -0.25
C HIS A 554 -33.86 -6.79 -1.62
N THR A 555 -33.28 -5.80 -2.29
CA THR A 555 -32.63 -6.01 -3.59
C THR A 555 -31.19 -6.53 -3.42
N PRO A 556 -30.66 -7.33 -4.37
CA PRO A 556 -29.26 -7.76 -4.33
C PRO A 556 -28.28 -6.59 -4.27
N LYS A 557 -28.64 -5.43 -4.87
CA LYS A 557 -27.83 -4.20 -4.82
C LYS A 557 -27.69 -3.67 -3.39
N THR A 558 -28.77 -3.67 -2.62
CA THR A 558 -28.77 -3.21 -1.22
C THR A 558 -28.06 -4.21 -0.32
N ILE A 559 -28.33 -5.51 -0.47
CA ILE A 559 -27.73 -6.59 0.33
C ILE A 559 -26.21 -6.70 0.12
N ASN A 560 -25.72 -6.38 -1.07
CA ASN A 560 -24.30 -6.42 -1.40
C ASN A 560 -23.65 -5.02 -1.44
N SER A 561 -24.27 -4.01 -0.83
CA SER A 561 -23.71 -2.67 -0.76
C SER A 561 -22.62 -2.56 0.32
N GLN A 562 -21.56 -1.81 0.02
CA GLN A 562 -20.50 -1.47 0.97
C GLN A 562 -20.57 0.00 1.35
N THR A 563 -20.47 0.27 2.66
CA THR A 563 -20.40 1.65 3.13
C THR A 563 -19.13 2.35 2.65
N SER A 564 -19.24 3.64 2.38
CA SER A 564 -18.19 4.39 1.67
C SER A 564 -16.85 4.44 2.44
N LYS A 565 -16.92 4.69 3.75
CA LYS A 565 -15.73 4.88 4.62
C LYS A 565 -15.23 3.57 5.20
N LYS A 566 -16.09 2.86 5.94
CA LYS A 566 -15.71 1.65 6.68
C LYS A 566 -15.80 0.37 5.85
N GLN A 567 -16.39 0.43 4.65
CA GLN A 567 -16.63 -0.74 3.78
C GLN A 567 -17.36 -1.87 4.52
N LYS A 568 -18.27 -1.50 5.44
CA LYS A 568 -19.19 -2.44 6.09
C LYS A 568 -20.21 -2.90 5.05
N TYR A 569 -20.60 -4.17 5.12
CA TYR A 569 -21.65 -4.74 4.28
C TYR A 569 -22.51 -5.72 5.10
N PRO A 570 -23.77 -5.97 4.69
CA PRO A 570 -24.72 -6.77 5.47
C PRO A 570 -24.20 -8.15 5.90
N LEU A 571 -23.61 -8.95 5.00
CA LEU A 571 -23.16 -10.31 5.38
C LEU A 571 -22.05 -10.29 6.43
N ARG A 572 -21.10 -9.35 6.32
CA ARG A 572 -20.07 -9.12 7.35
C ARG A 572 -20.70 -8.89 8.72
N LEU A 573 -21.62 -7.94 8.80
CA LEU A 573 -22.27 -7.56 10.05
C LEU A 573 -23.15 -8.69 10.59
N ALA A 574 -23.77 -9.49 9.72
CA ALA A 574 -24.53 -10.67 10.11
C ALA A 574 -23.64 -11.71 10.81
N VAL A 575 -22.45 -11.98 10.25
CA VAL A 575 -21.45 -12.85 10.91
C VAL A 575 -20.99 -12.25 12.24
N GLU A 576 -20.75 -10.94 12.31
CA GLU A 576 -20.40 -10.23 13.56
C GLU A 576 -21.49 -10.24 14.63
N THR A 577 -22.71 -10.72 14.32
CA THR A 577 -23.74 -10.98 15.34
C THR A 577 -23.53 -12.29 16.10
N GLY A 578 -22.76 -13.23 15.52
CA GLY A 578 -22.56 -14.57 16.06
C GLY A 578 -23.84 -15.43 16.06
N ARG A 579 -24.80 -15.17 15.17
CA ARG A 579 -26.08 -15.89 15.13
C ARG A 579 -26.34 -16.51 13.77
N ALA A 580 -26.49 -17.83 13.72
CA ALA A 580 -26.62 -18.56 12.47
C ALA A 580 -27.87 -18.15 11.68
N ASP A 581 -28.99 -17.90 12.37
CA ASP A 581 -30.25 -17.54 11.74
C ASP A 581 -30.23 -16.12 11.10
N VAL A 582 -29.48 -15.18 11.67
CA VAL A 582 -29.24 -13.86 11.03
C VAL A 582 -28.44 -14.04 9.74
N VAL A 583 -27.36 -14.82 9.80
CA VAL A 583 -26.51 -15.11 8.63
C VAL A 583 -27.30 -15.82 7.55
N GLN A 584 -28.03 -16.87 7.91
CA GLN A 584 -28.92 -17.59 7.00
C GLN A 584 -29.86 -16.62 6.30
N LYS A 585 -30.51 -15.73 7.05
CA LYS A 585 -31.48 -14.81 6.45
C LYS A 585 -30.87 -13.85 5.45
N ILE A 586 -29.65 -13.35 5.72
CA ILE A 586 -28.94 -12.45 4.81
C ILE A 586 -28.44 -13.20 3.57
N LEU A 587 -28.02 -14.46 3.70
CA LEU A 587 -27.66 -15.32 2.55
C LEU A 587 -28.87 -15.65 1.67
N GLU A 588 -30.02 -15.98 2.26
CA GLU A 588 -31.29 -16.19 1.54
C GLU A 588 -31.71 -14.97 0.70
N MET A 589 -31.33 -13.76 1.14
CA MET A 589 -31.58 -12.50 0.42
C MET A 589 -30.56 -12.24 -0.71
N GLY A 590 -29.67 -13.18 -1.01
CA GLY A 590 -28.71 -13.10 -2.12
C GLY A 590 -27.41 -12.37 -1.77
N ALA A 591 -26.97 -12.45 -0.51
CA ALA A 591 -25.65 -11.96 -0.14
C ALA A 591 -24.53 -12.80 -0.76
N LYS A 592 -23.49 -12.12 -1.26
CA LYS A 592 -22.30 -12.76 -1.82
C LYS A 592 -21.37 -13.25 -0.71
N PRO A 593 -21.00 -14.54 -0.68
CA PRO A 593 -20.28 -15.14 0.44
C PRO A 593 -18.84 -14.63 0.60
N ASP A 594 -18.17 -14.24 -0.50
CA ASP A 594 -16.74 -13.86 -0.50
C ASP A 594 -16.46 -12.37 -0.71
N MET A 595 -17.45 -11.50 -0.45
CA MET A 595 -17.17 -10.06 -0.40
C MET A 595 -16.18 -9.74 0.71
N VAL A 596 -15.25 -8.80 0.49
CA VAL A 596 -14.26 -8.38 1.49
C VAL A 596 -14.26 -6.87 1.71
N ASN A 597 -13.96 -6.41 2.93
CA ASN A 597 -13.76 -4.99 3.26
C ASN A 597 -12.29 -4.55 3.01
N PHE A 598 -11.88 -3.42 3.58
CA PHE A 598 -10.51 -2.89 3.43
C PHE A 598 -9.43 -3.77 4.09
N GLU A 599 -9.82 -4.64 5.04
CA GLU A 599 -8.93 -5.62 5.69
C GLU A 599 -8.73 -6.86 4.80
N LYS A 600 -9.48 -6.96 3.70
CA LYS A 600 -9.43 -8.07 2.72
C LYS A 600 -9.78 -9.45 3.32
N LEU A 601 -10.58 -9.48 4.39
CA LEU A 601 -11.04 -10.71 5.02
C LEU A 601 -12.39 -11.16 4.48
N THR A 602 -12.52 -12.43 4.10
CA THR A 602 -13.83 -13.02 3.77
C THR A 602 -14.66 -13.26 5.03
N PRO A 603 -16.00 -13.28 4.92
CA PRO A 603 -16.90 -13.69 6.01
C PRO A 603 -16.53 -15.03 6.62
N LEU A 604 -16.13 -16.01 5.80
CA LEU A 604 -15.69 -17.33 6.26
C LEU A 604 -14.41 -17.23 7.11
N TYR A 605 -13.38 -16.54 6.60
CA TYR A 605 -12.14 -16.35 7.34
C TYR A 605 -12.37 -15.64 8.68
N PHE A 606 -13.18 -14.59 8.68
CA PHE A 606 -13.45 -13.86 9.92
C PHE A 606 -14.30 -14.67 10.91
N CYS A 607 -15.24 -15.49 10.44
CA CYS A 607 -15.97 -16.40 11.33
C CYS A 607 -15.01 -17.35 12.05
N MET A 608 -13.96 -17.83 11.37
CA MET A 608 -12.88 -18.60 12.01
C MET A 608 -12.10 -17.79 13.04
N SER A 609 -11.85 -16.50 12.77
CA SER A 609 -11.24 -15.60 13.77
C SER A 609 -12.14 -15.37 15.00
N MET A 610 -13.46 -15.32 14.82
CA MET A 610 -14.41 -15.28 15.96
C MET A 610 -14.40 -16.60 16.74
N PHE A 611 -14.23 -17.73 16.05
CA PHE A 611 -14.07 -19.04 16.67
C PHE A 611 -12.84 -19.03 17.58
N ASP A 612 -11.69 -18.57 17.08
CA ASP A 612 -10.45 -18.46 17.85
C ASP A 612 -10.58 -17.50 19.05
N GLN A 613 -11.30 -16.38 18.89
CA GLN A 613 -11.59 -15.44 19.98
C GLN A 613 -12.45 -16.04 21.08
N LEU A 614 -13.35 -16.97 20.72
CA LEU A 614 -14.19 -17.67 21.68
C LEU A 614 -13.41 -18.79 22.40
N THR A 615 -12.62 -19.58 21.66
CA THR A 615 -11.99 -20.81 22.18
C THR A 615 -10.59 -20.60 22.73
N ASN A 616 -9.80 -19.69 22.16
CA ASN A 616 -8.40 -19.46 22.52
C ASN A 616 -8.04 -17.98 22.81
N PRO A 617 -8.81 -17.27 23.65
CA PRO A 617 -8.58 -15.84 23.94
C PRO A 617 -7.18 -15.55 24.52
N GLN A 618 -6.61 -16.48 25.29
CA GLN A 618 -5.28 -16.32 25.88
C GLN A 618 -4.16 -16.39 24.83
N LYS A 619 -4.28 -17.27 23.83
CA LYS A 619 -3.34 -17.32 22.70
C LYS A 619 -3.30 -15.97 21.99
N ILE A 620 -4.47 -15.37 21.74
CA ILE A 620 -4.57 -14.04 21.11
C ILE A 620 -3.95 -12.96 22.00
N LYS A 621 -4.18 -13.01 23.32
CA LYS A 621 -3.58 -12.08 24.28
C LYS A 621 -2.05 -12.16 24.27
N THR A 622 -1.48 -13.36 24.31
CA THR A 622 -0.03 -13.58 24.21
C THR A 622 0.53 -13.05 22.90
N LEU A 623 -0.13 -13.30 21.76
CA LEU A 623 0.29 -12.77 20.47
C LEU A 623 0.28 -11.23 20.40
N ILE A 624 -0.63 -10.57 21.12
CA ILE A 624 -0.66 -9.10 21.25
C ILE A 624 0.50 -8.61 22.11
N GLU A 625 0.82 -9.31 23.20
CA GLU A 625 1.88 -8.98 24.15
C GLU A 625 3.30 -9.22 23.57
N GLU A 626 3.46 -10.18 22.67
CA GLU A 626 4.75 -10.55 22.07
C GLU A 626 5.34 -9.49 21.09
N SER A 627 4.66 -8.35 20.90
CA SER A 627 5.14 -7.12 20.24
C SER A 627 6.17 -7.34 19.13
N TYR A 628 5.78 -8.09 18.10
CA TYR A 628 6.60 -8.19 16.90
C TYR A 628 6.63 -6.83 16.18
N PRO A 629 7.80 -6.37 15.70
CA PRO A 629 7.87 -5.17 14.87
C PRO A 629 6.96 -5.35 13.66
N LEU A 630 5.91 -4.54 13.57
CA LEU A 630 5.02 -4.57 12.42
C LEU A 630 5.84 -4.34 11.15
N ASP A 631 5.61 -5.18 10.13
CA ASP A 631 6.16 -4.86 8.82
C ASP A 631 5.46 -3.61 8.25
N ASN A 632 6.08 -3.02 7.23
CA ASN A 632 5.55 -1.80 6.61
C ASN A 632 4.11 -1.96 6.12
N GLN A 633 3.71 -3.15 5.66
CA GLN A 633 2.36 -3.42 5.13
C GLN A 633 1.33 -3.47 6.26
N GLN A 634 1.67 -4.06 7.40
CA GLN A 634 0.80 -4.10 8.57
C GLN A 634 0.67 -2.73 9.25
N ALA A 635 1.77 -1.98 9.37
CA ALA A 635 1.72 -0.61 9.86
C ALA A 635 0.76 0.26 9.03
N GLN A 636 0.70 0.05 7.72
CA GLN A 636 -0.24 0.73 6.83
C GLN A 636 -1.69 0.28 7.00
N LEU A 637 -1.95 -1.03 7.08
CA LEU A 637 -3.30 -1.55 7.30
C LEU A 637 -3.85 -1.04 8.64
N GLN A 638 -3.02 -1.03 9.67
CA GLN A 638 -3.33 -0.44 10.96
C GLN A 638 -3.62 1.07 10.82
N GLN A 639 -2.78 1.83 10.11
CA GLN A 639 -3.01 3.26 9.85
C GLN A 639 -4.34 3.49 9.12
N GLU A 640 -4.69 2.70 8.11
CA GLU A 640 -5.97 2.79 7.42
C GLU A 640 -7.15 2.42 8.31
N TYR A 641 -7.02 1.38 9.14
CA TYR A 641 -8.03 1.04 10.13
C TYR A 641 -8.33 2.25 11.02
N PHE A 642 -7.30 2.92 11.55
CA PHE A 642 -7.48 4.14 12.35
C PHE A 642 -8.08 5.29 11.53
N ARG A 643 -7.66 5.47 10.28
CA ARG A 643 -8.20 6.52 9.40
C ARG A 643 -9.70 6.32 9.11
N ARG A 644 -10.11 5.06 8.94
CA ARG A 644 -11.51 4.67 8.64
C ARG A 644 -12.39 4.65 9.89
N ASN A 645 -11.84 4.24 11.03
CA ASN A 645 -12.59 4.05 12.28
C ASN A 645 -12.50 5.21 13.28
N SER A 646 -11.47 6.05 13.19
CA SER A 646 -11.33 7.27 14.01
C SER A 646 -11.43 8.52 13.14
N GLU A 647 -11.70 9.67 13.76
CA GLU A 647 -11.62 10.99 13.11
C GLU A 647 -10.26 11.65 13.27
N LYS A 648 -9.32 10.98 13.92
CA LYS A 648 -7.95 11.45 14.03
C LYS A 648 -7.27 11.20 12.69
N ALA A 649 -7.37 12.17 11.79
CA ALA A 649 -6.64 12.19 10.54
C ALA A 649 -5.13 12.22 10.85
N PHE A 650 -4.36 11.38 10.15
CA PHE A 650 -2.93 11.47 9.77
C PHE A 650 -1.84 11.86 10.79
N TYR A 651 -2.11 12.74 11.75
CA TYR A 651 -1.18 13.33 12.71
C TYR A 651 -1.21 12.70 14.10
N SER A 652 -2.22 11.86 14.42
CA SER A 652 -2.28 11.32 15.78
C SER A 652 -1.23 10.27 16.06
N TRP A 653 -0.70 9.53 15.10
CA TRP A 653 0.32 8.52 15.42
C TRP A 653 1.63 9.12 15.94
N GLN A 654 2.05 10.29 15.46
CA GLN A 654 3.30 10.90 15.94
C GLN A 654 3.17 11.52 17.35
N LYS A 655 1.94 11.66 17.87
CA LYS A 655 1.66 12.12 19.25
C LYS A 655 0.93 11.09 20.11
N SER A 656 0.40 10.00 19.54
CA SER A 656 -0.24 8.89 20.26
C SER A 656 0.73 7.75 20.55
N THR A 657 1.94 7.80 20.00
CA THR A 657 3.09 7.00 20.47
C THR A 657 3.50 7.31 21.91
N ASP A 658 2.95 8.35 22.54
CA ASP A 658 3.29 8.71 23.92
C ASP A 658 2.69 7.73 24.97
N ASN A 659 1.92 6.70 24.58
CA ASN A 659 1.51 5.64 25.51
C ASN A 659 1.15 4.31 24.80
N LEU A 660 2.16 3.62 24.26
CA LEU A 660 2.04 2.24 23.75
C LEU A 660 1.39 1.30 24.78
N GLU A 661 1.70 1.49 26.06
CA GLU A 661 1.12 0.73 27.18
C GLU A 661 -0.40 0.85 27.24
N ILE A 662 -0.98 2.04 26.99
CA ILE A 662 -2.44 2.23 27.00
C ILE A 662 -3.08 1.52 25.80
N GLU A 663 -2.43 1.51 24.63
CA GLU A 663 -2.96 0.80 23.46
C GLU A 663 -2.94 -0.72 23.65
N GLU A 664 -1.89 -1.27 24.26
CA GLU A 664 -1.79 -2.69 24.63
C GLU A 664 -2.85 -3.07 25.68
N ILE A 665 -3.06 -2.22 26.68
CA ILE A 665 -4.13 -2.39 27.67
C ILE A 665 -5.51 -2.36 26.99
N ILE A 666 -5.76 -1.43 26.07
CA ILE A 666 -7.05 -1.36 25.35
C ILE A 666 -7.27 -2.61 24.49
N LYS A 667 -6.23 -3.08 23.79
CA LYS A 667 -6.30 -4.30 22.96
C LYS A 667 -6.55 -5.54 23.81
N SER A 668 -5.82 -5.73 24.89
CA SER A 668 -6.01 -6.87 25.80
C SER A 668 -7.41 -6.86 26.44
N VAL A 669 -7.87 -5.71 26.93
CA VAL A 669 -9.25 -5.56 27.44
C VAL A 669 -10.28 -5.84 26.35
N SER A 670 -10.03 -5.43 25.09
CA SER A 670 -10.96 -5.71 23.99
C SER A 670 -11.13 -7.20 23.70
N VAL A 671 -10.08 -8.02 23.86
CA VAL A 671 -10.17 -9.48 23.69
C VAL A 671 -11.09 -10.06 24.76
N GLU A 672 -10.89 -9.68 26.02
CA GLU A 672 -11.72 -10.16 27.13
C GLU A 672 -13.19 -9.73 27.02
N VAL A 673 -13.44 -8.48 26.61
CA VAL A 673 -14.79 -7.98 26.37
C VAL A 673 -15.45 -8.74 25.22
N THR A 674 -14.72 -8.95 24.13
CA THR A 674 -15.19 -9.66 22.94
C THR A 674 -15.57 -11.10 23.26
N GLN A 675 -14.69 -11.83 23.95
CA GLN A 675 -14.97 -13.19 24.42
C GLN A 675 -16.27 -13.24 25.23
N LYS A 676 -16.42 -12.37 26.24
CA LYS A 676 -17.63 -12.33 27.08
C LYS A 676 -18.90 -12.00 26.29
N GLN A 677 -18.82 -11.18 25.26
CA GLN A 677 -19.97 -10.92 24.39
C GLN A 677 -20.32 -12.16 23.54
N LEU A 678 -19.31 -12.84 22.99
CA LEU A 678 -19.50 -14.07 22.22
C LEU A 678 -20.11 -15.17 23.09
N GLU A 679 -19.57 -15.44 24.28
CA GLU A 679 -20.12 -16.43 25.23
C GLU A 679 -21.57 -16.13 25.62
N LYS A 680 -21.96 -14.85 25.64
CA LYS A 680 -23.30 -14.43 26.05
C LYS A 680 -24.33 -14.54 24.93
N TYR A 681 -23.95 -14.29 23.68
CA TYR A 681 -24.89 -14.13 22.56
C TYR A 681 -24.67 -15.10 21.40
N SER A 682 -23.65 -15.95 21.48
CA SER A 682 -23.25 -16.95 20.51
C SER A 682 -22.77 -18.23 21.24
N SER A 683 -22.31 -19.22 20.47
CA SER A 683 -21.66 -20.43 20.95
C SER A 683 -20.80 -21.03 19.84
N GLU A 684 -19.95 -22.00 20.17
CA GLU A 684 -19.21 -22.77 19.16
C GLU A 684 -20.15 -23.45 18.15
N GLU A 685 -21.30 -23.95 18.62
CA GLU A 685 -22.32 -24.57 17.76
C GLU A 685 -22.92 -23.55 16.77
N GLU A 686 -23.22 -22.33 17.23
CA GLU A 686 -23.72 -21.26 16.36
C GLU A 686 -22.65 -20.83 15.34
N LEU A 687 -21.39 -20.70 15.74
CA LEU A 687 -20.30 -20.37 14.81
C LEU A 687 -20.07 -21.50 13.79
N LEU A 688 -20.16 -22.77 14.20
CA LEU A 688 -20.08 -23.91 13.30
C LEU A 688 -21.23 -23.90 12.27
N LYS A 689 -22.46 -23.59 12.70
CA LYS A 689 -23.59 -23.41 11.79
C LYS A 689 -23.35 -22.26 10.81
N ILE A 690 -22.78 -21.14 11.26
CA ILE A 690 -22.42 -20.02 10.38
C ILE A 690 -21.41 -20.47 9.31
N VAL A 691 -20.37 -21.22 9.70
CA VAL A 691 -19.39 -21.79 8.76
C VAL A 691 -20.11 -22.64 7.72
N GLN A 692 -20.98 -23.56 8.13
CA GLN A 692 -21.74 -24.41 7.21
C GLN A 692 -22.60 -23.59 6.24
N LEU A 693 -23.33 -22.59 6.75
CA LEU A 693 -24.17 -21.72 5.93
C LEU A 693 -23.36 -20.94 4.88
N LEU A 694 -22.17 -20.45 5.25
CA LEU A 694 -21.28 -19.76 4.32
C LEU A 694 -20.76 -20.70 3.23
N LEU A 695 -20.34 -21.92 3.59
CA LEU A 695 -19.90 -22.93 2.64
C LEU A 695 -21.03 -23.38 1.70
N ASP A 696 -22.24 -23.61 2.22
CA ASP A 696 -23.42 -23.96 1.43
C ASP A 696 -23.80 -22.84 0.44
N ALA A 697 -23.54 -21.58 0.82
CA ALA A 697 -23.70 -20.42 -0.07
C ALA A 697 -22.55 -20.26 -1.09
N GLY A 698 -21.53 -21.11 -1.04
CA GLY A 698 -20.41 -21.12 -1.98
C GLY A 698 -19.20 -20.28 -1.56
N ALA A 699 -19.00 -20.03 -0.26
CA ALA A 699 -17.77 -19.40 0.23
C ALA A 699 -16.54 -20.24 -0.12
N ASP A 700 -15.48 -19.60 -0.61
CA ASP A 700 -14.24 -20.28 -1.02
C ASP A 700 -13.34 -20.60 0.19
N PRO A 701 -13.15 -21.88 0.57
CA PRO A 701 -12.24 -22.27 1.66
C PRO A 701 -10.76 -22.04 1.33
N ASN A 702 -10.44 -21.78 0.05
CA ASN A 702 -9.09 -21.54 -0.47
C ASN A 702 -8.77 -20.05 -0.67
N TYR A 703 -9.70 -19.16 -0.31
CA TYR A 703 -9.49 -17.72 -0.49
C TYR A 703 -8.25 -17.27 0.29
N LYS A 704 -7.32 -16.61 -0.40
CA LYS A 704 -6.00 -16.24 0.14
C LYS A 704 -6.05 -14.88 0.85
N HIS A 705 -5.54 -14.86 2.07
CA HIS A 705 -5.49 -13.70 2.95
C HIS A 705 -4.05 -13.35 3.30
N ASP A 706 -3.76 -12.05 3.36
CA ASP A 706 -2.49 -11.54 3.85
C ASP A 706 -2.72 -10.98 5.26
N VAL A 707 -2.28 -11.72 6.28
CA VAL A 707 -2.51 -11.42 7.70
C VAL A 707 -1.17 -11.40 8.44
N GLN A 708 -0.92 -10.35 9.20
CA GLN A 708 0.35 -10.14 9.91
C GLN A 708 1.58 -10.40 9.00
N HIS A 709 2.52 -11.22 9.46
CA HIS A 709 3.72 -11.69 8.78
C HIS A 709 3.48 -12.86 7.83
N ILE A 710 2.23 -13.13 7.45
CA ILE A 710 1.81 -14.29 6.65
C ILE A 710 1.06 -13.80 5.40
N ARG A 711 1.42 -14.36 4.24
CA ARG A 711 0.82 -14.08 2.93
C ARG A 711 0.21 -15.33 2.33
N GLY A 712 -1.00 -15.20 1.83
CA GLY A 712 -1.73 -16.29 1.18
C GLY A 712 -2.29 -17.36 2.13
N TYR A 713 -2.56 -17.01 3.39
CA TYR A 713 -3.19 -17.91 4.36
C TYR A 713 -4.68 -18.11 4.03
N THR A 714 -5.24 -19.31 4.21
CA THR A 714 -6.62 -19.63 3.81
C THR A 714 -7.52 -19.96 5.01
N PRO A 715 -8.86 -19.87 4.87
CA PRO A 715 -9.79 -20.35 5.89
C PRO A 715 -9.54 -21.81 6.28
N LEU A 716 -9.21 -22.69 5.32
CA LEU A 716 -8.86 -24.09 5.58
C LEU A 716 -7.62 -24.19 6.49
N MET A 717 -6.59 -23.38 6.24
CA MET A 717 -5.37 -23.32 7.06
C MET A 717 -5.67 -22.90 8.50
N LEU A 718 -6.59 -21.95 8.72
CA LEU A 718 -7.06 -21.60 10.07
C LEU A 718 -7.78 -22.77 10.75
N ALA A 719 -8.57 -23.57 10.04
CA ALA A 719 -9.21 -24.75 10.64
C ALA A 719 -8.19 -25.77 11.15
N ILE A 720 -7.05 -25.92 10.44
CA ILE A 720 -5.92 -26.75 10.86
C ILE A 720 -5.27 -26.15 12.11
N GLU A 721 -4.95 -24.85 12.09
CA GLU A 721 -4.34 -24.14 13.23
C GLU A 721 -5.18 -24.25 14.52
N LEU A 722 -6.51 -24.24 14.39
CA LEU A 722 -7.45 -24.37 15.50
C LEU A 722 -7.71 -25.82 15.92
N ASN A 723 -7.11 -26.80 15.23
CA ASN A 723 -7.35 -28.23 15.42
C ASN A 723 -8.85 -28.59 15.40
N ASN A 724 -9.65 -27.92 14.55
CA ASN A 724 -11.10 -28.12 14.47
C ASN A 724 -11.45 -29.05 13.30
N ASN A 725 -11.49 -30.35 13.57
CA ASN A 725 -11.73 -31.37 12.55
C ASN A 725 -13.12 -31.25 11.88
N LEU A 726 -14.15 -30.87 12.62
CA LEU A 726 -15.51 -30.71 12.06
C LEU A 726 -15.54 -29.63 10.98
N VAL A 727 -14.92 -28.48 11.25
CA VAL A 727 -14.82 -27.38 10.28
C VAL A 727 -13.90 -27.76 9.12
N PHE A 728 -12.77 -28.40 9.41
CA PHE A 728 -11.82 -28.83 8.39
C PHE A 728 -12.46 -29.79 7.38
N GLU A 729 -13.19 -30.80 7.85
CA GLU A 729 -13.91 -31.75 6.98
C GLU A 729 -15.03 -31.08 6.18
N ALA A 730 -15.76 -30.14 6.79
CA ALA A 730 -16.76 -29.34 6.08
C ALA A 730 -16.12 -28.52 4.94
N MET A 731 -14.97 -27.89 5.19
CA MET A 731 -14.23 -27.12 4.18
C MET A 731 -13.62 -28.03 3.09
N LYS A 732 -13.08 -29.21 3.42
CA LYS A 732 -12.62 -30.18 2.40
C LYS A 732 -13.76 -30.64 1.50
N LYS A 733 -14.93 -30.94 2.08
CA LYS A 733 -16.13 -31.28 1.29
C LYS A 733 -16.58 -30.15 0.36
N ALA A 734 -16.35 -28.89 0.76
CA ALA A 734 -16.60 -27.71 -0.05
C ALA A 734 -15.46 -27.36 -1.03
N GLY A 735 -14.47 -28.23 -1.22
CA GLY A 735 -13.37 -28.05 -2.18
C GLY A 735 -12.09 -27.46 -1.61
N GLY A 736 -11.90 -27.50 -0.29
CA GLY A 736 -10.66 -27.10 0.37
C GLY A 736 -9.43 -27.89 -0.12
N ASP A 737 -8.38 -27.19 -0.50
CA ASP A 737 -7.15 -27.72 -1.06
C ASP A 737 -6.00 -27.64 -0.04
N THR A 738 -5.56 -28.81 0.44
CA THR A 738 -4.46 -28.94 1.40
C THR A 738 -3.07 -28.78 0.76
N SER A 739 -2.98 -28.69 -0.57
CA SER A 739 -1.72 -28.48 -1.30
C SER A 739 -1.30 -27.02 -1.42
N ILE A 740 -2.20 -26.08 -1.07
CA ILE A 740 -1.91 -24.65 -1.09
C ILE A 740 -0.79 -24.33 -0.08
N THR A 741 0.12 -23.46 -0.52
CA THR A 741 1.22 -22.96 0.31
C THR A 741 1.04 -21.47 0.58
N TYR A 742 1.59 -21.02 1.71
CA TYR A 742 1.63 -19.63 2.13
C TYR A 742 3.08 -19.19 2.32
N ASP A 743 3.32 -17.89 2.38
CA ASP A 743 4.62 -17.33 2.74
C ASP A 743 4.54 -16.71 4.14
N TYR A 744 5.56 -16.91 4.98
CA TYR A 744 5.63 -16.28 6.29
C TYR A 744 7.00 -15.65 6.55
N TYR A 745 7.06 -14.57 7.33
CA TYR A 745 8.30 -13.92 7.70
C TYR A 745 8.81 -14.46 9.04
N ASP A 746 10.01 -15.04 9.04
CA ASP A 746 10.61 -15.65 10.24
C ASP A 746 11.37 -14.64 11.15
N GLY A 747 11.21 -13.35 10.88
CA GLY A 747 12.00 -12.28 11.51
C GLY A 747 13.25 -11.88 10.71
N LYS A 748 13.67 -12.67 9.71
CA LYS A 748 14.86 -12.41 8.88
C LYS A 748 14.58 -12.47 7.38
N LYS A 749 13.75 -13.40 6.93
CA LYS A 749 13.41 -13.61 5.51
C LYS A 749 11.99 -14.15 5.36
N TRP A 750 11.47 -14.07 4.14
CA TRP A 750 10.25 -14.76 3.75
C TRP A 750 10.56 -16.23 3.49
N CYS A 751 9.83 -17.10 4.17
CA CYS A 751 9.87 -18.55 4.09
C CYS A 751 8.53 -19.04 3.53
N LYS A 752 8.53 -20.26 2.97
CA LYS A 752 7.33 -20.90 2.43
C LYS A 752 6.84 -21.96 3.41
N GLY A 753 5.55 -21.96 3.71
CA GLY A 753 4.88 -22.95 4.56
C GLY A 753 3.77 -23.69 3.83
N SER A 754 3.41 -24.85 4.35
CA SER A 754 2.36 -25.74 3.86
C SER A 754 1.37 -26.10 4.97
N CYS A 755 0.23 -26.72 4.60
CA CYS A 755 -0.71 -27.26 5.58
C CYS A 755 -0.09 -28.29 6.54
N ALA A 756 0.91 -29.05 6.07
CA ALA A 756 1.65 -29.99 6.92
C ALA A 756 2.52 -29.27 7.96
N ASP A 757 3.13 -28.14 7.58
CA ASP A 757 3.92 -27.31 8.50
C ASP A 757 3.02 -26.71 9.59
N ILE A 758 1.81 -26.23 9.23
CA ILE A 758 0.82 -25.72 10.18
C ILE A 758 0.41 -26.82 11.16
N LYS A 759 0.02 -28.00 10.65
CA LYS A 759 -0.38 -29.14 11.49
C LYS A 759 0.72 -29.52 12.47
N SER A 760 1.98 -29.54 12.01
CA SER A 760 3.13 -29.84 12.87
C SER A 760 3.40 -28.75 13.90
N TYR A 761 3.31 -27.47 13.52
CA TYR A 761 3.61 -26.34 14.39
C TYR A 761 2.58 -26.18 15.52
N TYR A 762 1.29 -26.30 15.19
CA TYR A 762 0.20 -26.15 16.16
C TYR A 762 -0.20 -27.47 16.84
N SER A 763 0.48 -28.58 16.53
CA SER A 763 0.17 -29.91 17.08
C SER A 763 -1.30 -30.33 16.85
N SER A 764 -1.82 -30.10 15.64
CA SER A 764 -3.21 -30.37 15.27
C SER A 764 -3.46 -31.86 15.03
N GLN A 765 -3.55 -32.63 16.11
CA GLN A 765 -3.61 -34.09 16.08
C GLN A 765 -4.91 -34.64 15.47
N ASP A 766 -6.01 -33.88 15.54
CA ASP A 766 -7.33 -34.33 15.08
C ASP A 766 -7.55 -34.12 13.57
N ILE A 767 -6.59 -33.52 12.87
CA ILE A 767 -6.68 -33.18 11.44
C ILE A 767 -5.99 -34.25 10.60
N GLU A 768 -6.64 -34.76 9.55
CA GLU A 768 -6.05 -35.68 8.56
C GLU A 768 -5.90 -35.00 7.19
N LEU A 769 -4.65 -34.75 6.76
CA LEU A 769 -4.35 -33.93 5.56
C LEU A 769 -4.63 -34.67 4.25
#